data_AF-A0A1V9YN30-F1
#
_entry.id   AF-A0A1V9YN30-F1
#
_cell.length_a   1.000
_cell.length_b   1.000
_cell.length_c   1.000
_cell.angle_alpha   90.00
_cell.angle_beta   90.00
_cell.angle_gamma   90.00
#
_symmetry.space_group_name_H-M   'P 1'
#
loop_
_entity.id
_entity.type
_entity.pdbx_description
1 polymer ?
#
loop_
_entity_poly.entity_id
_entity_poly.type
_entity_poly.pdbx_seq_one_letter_code
_entity_poly.pdbx_strand_id
1 'polypeptide(L)'
;AAEAGKPPLATPDYIKSLYGVPGNVTVKLATQSIAAFYDESWSADDLVAFQAKFNLPASPITQKGDRPNIQSNPGGEASLDIQYITAMAPGAPTTVWTINGSNPFSSGDEPFVSWADQVLADPATSLVHSISYGDEEDHIMEVSKDYAFHLDTLFQKMALRGITVLVASGDNGVSGTRITSGGMNVTEGCSKSAPEWPASSPYVTTVGATQIGDDAKTEIVCSGATNGLITSGGGFSSVYSTPSWQKDAVLSYLAGPNSPHKDGFFNTKGRGYPDISALGANFPVYIKGKAHALYGTSASTPTIAGLVTLWNELRLQKGLPSVGFFNPLLYAIGADSPTAFHDVTIGNNGAGESNAYVCPISFGAGPGWDAVTGFGTPVFDQLATLRWLKVADSPDARQLSWAIGLQAQNPERLQATFDKVSNPSSAEYGRYLSIDAVNALTAPAQETLDAVHAWLGHRRTEYSAATNILTVHSTVGETRKLLSTGIAEFEHTAKVNGKDVLRVLRATAAMDIPEHIRSKITFTTLDQAPIHVNAKGRPVLHTGRPSKLEAGQVEATPAFIKKLYNVPTDLTVKLATQSVAAFYDESWSADDLAAFEKAYSTKAGKIVQKGDRYNNMTNPGGEVSLDLQYITAMATNAETTVWTIDGSNPFSSDDEPFVSWADQVLADPATSLVHSISYGDEEDHIMEVSKDYAFHLDTLFQKMALRGITVLVASGDDGVAGTRISDGGMNVTEGCATAAAEWPASSPYVTTVGATQIGAGGIEVVCSGATGGVITSGGSFSYVYAQPTYQAEAVLSYFASDGAPKKAGFFNTKGRGYPDISAIGANFPTYVGGEMQALYGTSASTPTVAGLVTLWNELRLQKGLPSVGFFNPLLYSIGANYPSAFNDIIIGDNAAGVRNAYTCPIGFGSSKGWDAATGWGTPRFDQLATLILNNGTNTSNGCLGY
;
A
#
# COMPACT_ATOMS: atom_id res chain seq x y z
N ALA A 1 -27.33 21.62 22.29
CA ALA A 1 -27.60 21.76 20.84
C ALA A 1 -26.57 22.73 20.30
N ALA A 2 -25.84 22.35 19.25
CA ALA A 2 -24.90 23.25 18.60
C ALA A 2 -25.67 24.46 18.03
N GLU A 3 -25.20 25.68 18.31
CA GLU A 3 -25.59 26.84 17.51
C GLU A 3 -25.09 26.58 16.08
N ALA A 4 -25.95 26.78 15.08
CA ALA A 4 -25.58 26.58 13.69
C ALA A 4 -24.36 27.47 13.34
N GLY A 5 -23.27 26.83 12.90
CA GLY A 5 -22.03 27.52 12.46
C GLY A 5 -20.92 27.66 13.50
N LYS A 6 -20.97 26.95 14.65
CA LYS A 6 -19.82 26.84 15.58
C LYS A 6 -19.28 25.41 15.65
N PRO A 7 -17.96 25.22 15.83
CA PRO A 7 -17.39 23.89 16.06
C PRO A 7 -18.05 23.21 17.27
N PRO A 8 -18.29 21.88 17.21
CA PRO A 8 -18.90 21.14 18.30
C PRO A 8 -18.00 21.13 19.56
N LEU A 9 -18.63 20.93 20.72
CA LEU A 9 -17.90 20.58 21.95
C LEU A 9 -17.32 19.17 21.80
N ALA A 10 -16.08 18.98 22.21
CA ALA A 10 -15.41 17.68 22.23
C ALA A 10 -15.90 16.83 23.41
N THR A 11 -17.20 16.50 23.44
CA THR A 11 -17.77 15.62 24.47
C THR A 11 -17.26 14.19 24.28
N PRO A 12 -17.24 13.35 25.35
CA PRO A 12 -16.82 11.96 25.23
C PRO A 12 -17.55 11.19 24.12
N ASP A 13 -18.87 11.35 24.00
CA ASP A 13 -19.66 10.68 22.96
C ASP A 13 -19.30 11.19 21.55
N TYR A 14 -19.02 12.48 21.41
CA TYR A 14 -18.62 13.05 20.12
C TYR A 14 -17.27 12.51 19.68
N ILE A 15 -16.28 12.50 20.58
CA ILE A 15 -14.94 11.95 20.29
C ILE A 15 -15.02 10.47 19.96
N LYS A 16 -15.76 9.67 20.75
CA LYS A 16 -15.96 8.24 20.47
C LYS A 16 -16.62 8.01 19.12
N SER A 17 -17.62 8.82 18.77
CA SER A 17 -18.26 8.73 17.46
C SER A 17 -17.32 9.14 16.32
N LEU A 18 -16.53 10.19 16.50
CA LEU A 18 -15.59 10.68 15.50
C LEU A 18 -14.51 9.63 15.21
N TYR A 19 -13.98 8.99 16.25
CA TYR A 19 -12.92 7.97 16.13
C TYR A 19 -13.45 6.54 16.00
N GLY A 20 -14.76 6.35 15.80
CA GLY A 20 -15.35 5.03 15.55
C GLY A 20 -15.24 4.04 16.72
N VAL A 21 -15.28 4.52 17.97
CA VAL A 21 -15.22 3.67 19.17
C VAL A 21 -16.59 3.00 19.41
N PRO A 22 -16.69 1.66 19.44
CA PRO A 22 -17.95 0.98 19.65
C PRO A 22 -18.44 1.11 21.10
N GLY A 23 -19.73 1.39 21.27
CA GLY A 23 -20.33 1.68 22.59
C GLY A 23 -20.44 0.49 23.55
N ASN A 24 -20.05 -0.72 23.14
CA ASN A 24 -20.14 -1.95 23.94
C ASN A 24 -18.81 -2.38 24.58
N VAL A 25 -17.70 -1.67 24.32
CA VAL A 25 -16.40 -2.02 24.90
C VAL A 25 -16.36 -1.54 26.35
N THR A 26 -16.24 -2.49 27.29
CA THR A 26 -16.13 -2.22 28.72
C THR A 26 -14.79 -2.74 29.24
N VAL A 27 -14.10 -1.94 30.05
CA VAL A 27 -12.76 -2.29 30.55
C VAL A 27 -12.87 -3.12 31.82
N LYS A 28 -12.13 -4.24 31.88
CA LYS A 28 -12.09 -5.17 33.02
C LYS A 28 -10.67 -5.60 33.36
N LEU A 29 -9.77 -5.65 32.38
CA LEU A 29 -8.42 -6.18 32.49
C LEU A 29 -7.35 -5.10 32.30
N ALA A 30 -7.56 -4.18 31.34
CA ALA A 30 -6.59 -3.12 31.07
C ALA A 30 -6.57 -2.05 32.16
N THR A 31 -5.40 -1.47 32.41
CA THR A 31 -5.17 -0.45 33.45
C THR A 31 -4.51 0.78 32.83
N GLN A 32 -4.84 1.95 33.35
CA GLN A 32 -4.39 3.24 32.81
C GLN A 32 -3.95 4.20 33.90
N SER A 33 -3.27 5.27 33.53
CA SER A 33 -2.83 6.28 34.48
C SER A 33 -2.53 7.62 33.84
N ILE A 34 -2.55 8.65 34.68
CA ILE A 34 -2.07 10.00 34.37
C ILE A 34 -0.95 10.38 35.35
N ALA A 35 -0.08 11.29 34.94
CA ALA A 35 0.93 11.90 35.79
C ALA A 35 0.61 13.38 35.97
N ALA A 36 0.45 13.83 37.22
CA ALA A 36 0.19 15.22 37.59
C ALA A 36 1.43 15.83 38.26
N PHE A 37 2.02 16.82 37.59
CA PHE A 37 3.19 17.57 38.04
C PHE A 37 2.81 19.00 38.47
N TYR A 38 3.78 19.79 38.94
CA TYR A 38 3.68 21.24 39.15
C TYR A 38 2.50 21.72 40.00
N ASP A 39 2.31 21.12 41.18
CA ASP A 39 1.23 21.46 42.13
C ASP A 39 -0.23 21.31 41.62
N GLU A 40 -0.44 20.74 40.44
CA GLU A 40 -1.77 20.45 39.89
C GLU A 40 -2.48 19.34 40.69
N SER A 41 -3.71 19.60 41.14
CA SER A 41 -4.54 18.63 41.88
C SER A 41 -5.83 18.34 41.12
N TRP A 42 -6.45 17.20 41.37
CA TRP A 42 -7.77 16.86 40.84
C TRP A 42 -8.79 16.73 41.96
N SER A 43 -10.08 16.86 41.63
CA SER A 43 -11.19 16.76 42.59
C SER A 43 -12.08 15.57 42.27
N ALA A 44 -12.35 14.74 43.28
CA ALA A 44 -13.28 13.62 43.17
C ALA A 44 -14.71 14.09 42.93
N ASP A 45 -15.12 15.20 43.54
CA ASP A 45 -16.45 15.79 43.32
C ASP A 45 -16.60 16.31 41.89
N ASP A 46 -15.54 16.88 41.30
CA ASP A 46 -15.54 17.33 39.91
C ASP A 46 -15.60 16.15 38.93
N LEU A 47 -14.85 15.07 39.19
CA LEU A 47 -14.91 13.86 38.39
C LEU A 47 -16.32 13.23 38.44
N VAL A 48 -16.94 13.16 39.62
CA VAL A 48 -18.31 12.65 39.78
C VAL A 48 -19.31 13.55 39.03
N ALA A 49 -19.17 14.88 39.12
CA ALA A 49 -20.03 15.81 38.40
C ALA A 49 -19.89 15.65 36.87
N PHE A 50 -18.66 15.50 36.38
CA PHE A 50 -18.36 15.24 34.98
C PHE A 50 -18.94 13.89 34.52
N GLN A 51 -18.75 12.82 35.29
CA GLN A 51 -19.29 11.49 34.97
C GLN A 51 -20.82 11.51 34.94
N ALA A 52 -21.45 12.16 35.91
CA ALA A 52 -22.90 12.33 35.93
C ALA A 52 -23.40 13.15 34.74
N LYS A 53 -22.67 14.20 34.34
CA LYS A 53 -23.03 15.05 33.19
C LYS A 53 -23.06 14.28 31.87
N PHE A 54 -22.13 13.35 31.68
CA PHE A 54 -21.97 12.59 30.44
C PHE A 54 -22.44 11.14 30.55
N ASN A 55 -23.22 10.78 31.58
CA ASN A 55 -23.74 9.44 31.83
C ASN A 55 -22.66 8.34 31.83
N LEU A 56 -21.48 8.66 32.36
CA LEU A 56 -20.36 7.73 32.48
C LEU A 56 -20.44 6.97 33.80
N PRO A 57 -20.03 5.69 33.84
CA PRO A 57 -19.93 4.94 35.09
C PRO A 57 -18.81 5.50 35.97
N ALA A 58 -18.92 5.25 37.28
CA ALA A 58 -17.86 5.58 38.22
C ALA A 58 -16.59 4.76 37.90
N SER A 59 -15.43 5.41 37.95
CA SER A 59 -14.14 4.78 37.67
C SER A 59 -13.39 4.49 38.96
N PRO A 60 -12.73 3.31 39.09
CA PRO A 60 -11.90 3.02 40.24
C PRO A 60 -10.60 3.84 40.17
N ILE A 61 -10.44 4.80 41.07
CA ILE A 61 -9.26 5.68 41.13
C ILE A 61 -8.34 5.27 42.27
N THR A 62 -7.04 5.13 41.98
CA THR A 62 -5.98 4.98 42.98
C THR A 62 -5.00 6.14 42.87
N GLN A 63 -4.73 6.84 43.97
CA GLN A 63 -3.70 7.87 43.99
C GLN A 63 -2.36 7.28 44.45
N LYS A 64 -1.27 7.60 43.76
CA LYS A 64 0.12 7.24 44.11
C LYS A 64 1.03 8.45 43.94
N GLY A 65 2.26 8.36 44.43
CA GLY A 65 3.24 9.44 44.37
C GLY A 65 3.56 10.05 45.74
N ASP A 66 4.47 11.02 45.74
CA ASP A 66 5.04 11.65 46.94
C ASP A 66 4.48 13.06 47.22
N ARG A 67 3.69 13.64 46.31
CA ARG A 67 3.00 14.92 46.50
C ARG A 67 1.55 14.73 46.98
N PRO A 68 1.08 15.50 47.98
CA PRO A 68 -0.34 15.54 48.36
C PRO A 68 -1.24 16.06 47.24
N ASN A 69 -2.45 15.49 47.11
CA ASN A 69 -3.48 15.94 46.17
C ASN A 69 -4.52 16.78 46.92
N ILE A 70 -4.62 18.06 46.59
CA ILE A 70 -5.44 19.02 47.33
C ILE A 70 -6.83 19.14 46.68
N GLN A 71 -7.78 18.32 47.17
CA GLN A 71 -9.15 18.22 46.65
C GLN A 71 -9.90 19.57 46.57
N SER A 72 -9.60 20.52 47.47
CA SER A 72 -10.23 21.84 47.48
C SER A 72 -9.64 22.83 46.47
N ASN A 73 -8.52 22.50 45.84
CA ASN A 73 -7.85 23.33 44.86
C ASN A 73 -7.50 22.53 43.60
N PRO A 74 -8.50 21.98 42.89
CA PRO A 74 -8.23 21.31 41.63
C PRO A 74 -7.74 22.34 40.61
N GLY A 75 -6.73 21.94 39.85
CA GLY A 75 -6.18 22.68 38.72
C GLY A 75 -6.75 22.18 37.39
N GLY A 76 -6.47 22.91 36.31
CA GLY A 76 -7.06 22.64 34.99
C GLY A 76 -6.52 21.36 34.36
N GLU A 77 -5.22 21.15 34.45
CA GLU A 77 -4.48 20.08 33.78
C GLU A 77 -4.86 18.72 34.35
N ALA A 78 -4.67 18.55 35.67
CA ALA A 78 -5.01 17.29 36.34
C ALA A 78 -6.51 16.95 36.28
N SER A 79 -7.38 17.97 36.16
CA SER A 79 -8.82 17.76 35.99
C SER A 79 -9.17 17.30 34.58
N LEU A 80 -8.55 17.89 33.54
CA LEU A 80 -8.72 17.51 32.14
C LEU A 80 -8.28 16.06 31.92
N ASP A 81 -7.05 15.75 32.33
CA ASP A 81 -6.43 14.43 32.17
C ASP A 81 -7.29 13.31 32.75
N ILE A 82 -7.67 13.44 34.03
CA ILE A 82 -8.43 12.39 34.71
C ILE A 82 -9.84 12.23 34.15
N GLN A 83 -10.50 13.35 33.78
CA GLN A 83 -11.86 13.31 33.27
C GLN A 83 -11.91 12.64 31.89
N TYR A 84 -10.98 12.96 30.99
CA TYR A 84 -11.01 12.41 29.64
C TYR A 84 -10.43 11.01 29.51
N ILE A 85 -9.36 10.68 30.23
CA ILE A 85 -8.85 9.30 30.20
C ILE A 85 -9.90 8.31 30.73
N THR A 86 -10.65 8.70 31.77
CA THR A 86 -11.74 7.87 32.32
C THR A 86 -13.02 7.91 31.49
N ALA A 87 -13.28 9.00 30.75
CA ALA A 87 -14.41 9.08 29.82
C ALA A 87 -14.23 8.18 28.61
N MET A 88 -13.01 8.13 28.07
CA MET A 88 -12.68 7.33 26.89
C MET A 88 -12.66 5.85 27.21
N ALA A 89 -12.08 5.46 28.35
CA ALA A 89 -12.05 4.09 28.85
C ALA A 89 -12.86 3.92 30.17
N PRO A 90 -14.20 3.98 30.10
CA PRO A 90 -15.04 3.95 31.29
C PRO A 90 -14.89 2.62 32.05
N GLY A 91 -14.69 2.71 33.37
CA GLY A 91 -14.52 1.56 34.25
C GLY A 91 -13.08 1.04 34.38
N ALA A 92 -12.13 1.55 33.60
CA ALA A 92 -10.73 1.17 33.71
C ALA A 92 -10.14 1.56 35.09
N PRO A 93 -9.45 0.65 35.81
CA PRO A 93 -8.64 1.03 36.96
C PRO A 93 -7.63 2.10 36.56
N THR A 94 -7.77 3.27 37.18
CA THR A 94 -7.00 4.47 36.84
C THR A 94 -6.13 4.88 38.01
N THR A 95 -4.82 4.91 37.79
CA THR A 95 -3.86 5.44 38.77
C THR A 95 -3.60 6.91 38.48
N VAL A 96 -3.62 7.78 39.50
CA VAL A 96 -3.19 9.17 39.39
C VAL A 96 -1.88 9.31 40.14
N TRP A 97 -0.79 9.56 39.42
CA TRP A 97 0.53 9.80 39.99
C TRP A 97 0.70 11.28 40.31
N THR A 98 0.72 11.64 41.60
CA THR A 98 0.99 13.01 42.06
C THR A 98 2.43 13.09 42.54
N ILE A 99 3.30 13.61 41.68
CA ILE A 99 4.75 13.66 41.93
C ILE A 99 5.17 15.08 42.31
N ASN A 100 6.11 15.17 43.24
CA ASN A 100 6.67 16.44 43.70
C ASN A 100 7.60 17.02 42.64
N GLY A 101 7.46 18.30 42.34
CA GLY A 101 8.25 19.03 41.36
C GLY A 101 7.72 20.45 41.16
N SER A 102 8.62 21.42 41.04
CA SER A 102 8.32 22.85 40.99
C SER A 102 8.59 23.42 39.59
N ASN A 103 7.65 24.16 39.02
CA ASN A 103 7.82 24.90 37.75
C ASN A 103 8.22 26.37 38.01
N PRO A 104 9.00 27.09 37.17
CA PRO A 104 10.01 26.62 36.18
C PRO A 104 11.44 26.95 36.66
N PHE A 105 12.46 26.41 35.99
CA PHE A 105 13.86 26.87 36.01
C PHE A 105 14.84 26.28 37.05
N SER A 106 14.62 25.08 37.60
CA SER A 106 15.74 24.37 38.25
C SER A 106 15.77 22.87 37.97
N SER A 107 16.86 22.41 37.36
CA SER A 107 17.12 20.99 37.05
C SER A 107 17.25 20.08 38.27
N GLY A 108 17.25 20.64 39.47
CA GLY A 108 17.23 19.87 40.72
C GLY A 108 15.84 19.35 41.11
N ASP A 109 14.77 19.83 40.47
CA ASP A 109 13.36 19.62 40.88
C ASP A 109 12.47 19.03 39.76
N GLU A 110 13.06 18.53 38.67
CA GLU A 110 12.32 17.91 37.55
C GLU A 110 11.66 16.56 37.96
N PRO A 111 10.34 16.39 37.78
CA PRO A 111 9.62 15.25 38.38
C PRO A 111 9.64 13.96 37.53
N PHE A 112 10.03 14.03 36.25
CA PHE A 112 9.87 12.94 35.30
C PHE A 112 10.66 11.66 35.66
N VAL A 113 11.92 11.77 36.11
CA VAL A 113 12.72 10.60 36.51
C VAL A 113 12.17 9.96 37.78
N SER A 114 11.81 10.78 38.79
CA SER A 114 11.18 10.28 40.02
C SER A 114 9.89 9.53 39.73
N TRP A 115 9.06 10.08 38.84
CA TRP A 115 7.85 9.41 38.37
C TRP A 115 8.16 8.06 37.72
N ALA A 116 9.08 8.03 36.74
CA ALA A 116 9.40 6.81 36.00
C ALA A 116 10.01 5.73 36.91
N ASP A 117 10.86 6.11 37.88
CA ASP A 117 11.39 5.20 38.88
C ASP A 117 10.30 4.61 39.78
N GLN A 118 9.35 5.42 40.24
CA GLN A 118 8.22 4.94 41.05
C GLN A 118 7.31 4.00 40.27
N VAL A 119 7.04 4.30 39.00
CA VAL A 119 6.31 3.40 38.09
C VAL A 119 7.05 2.08 37.89
N LEU A 120 8.38 2.14 37.68
CA LEU A 120 9.19 0.95 37.47
C LEU A 120 9.36 0.10 38.75
N ALA A 121 9.33 0.72 39.92
CA ALA A 121 9.36 0.03 41.22
C ALA A 121 8.03 -0.63 41.57
N ASP A 122 6.92 -0.18 40.99
CA ASP A 122 5.60 -0.71 41.25
C ASP A 122 5.31 -1.98 40.41
N PRO A 123 5.18 -3.16 41.03
CA PRO A 123 4.86 -4.39 40.31
C PRO A 123 3.42 -4.39 39.78
N ALA A 124 2.54 -3.52 40.28
CA ALA A 124 1.14 -3.38 39.89
C ALA A 124 0.86 -2.06 39.17
N THR A 125 1.87 -1.50 38.48
CA THR A 125 1.69 -0.28 37.68
C THR A 125 0.71 -0.48 36.52
N SER A 126 0.20 0.64 36.01
CA SER A 126 -0.71 0.67 34.86
C SER A 126 -0.01 0.28 33.55
N LEU A 127 -0.79 -0.22 32.59
CA LEU A 127 -0.28 -0.56 31.24
C LEU A 127 -0.15 0.66 30.33
N VAL A 128 -0.91 1.72 30.62
CA VAL A 128 -0.94 2.96 29.83
C VAL A 128 -0.71 4.17 30.73
N HIS A 129 0.16 5.08 30.31
CA HIS A 129 0.51 6.30 31.03
C HIS A 129 0.39 7.52 30.10
N SER A 130 -0.39 8.52 30.51
CA SER A 130 -0.55 9.80 29.82
C SER A 130 0.24 10.89 30.56
N ILE A 131 0.99 11.70 29.81
CA ILE A 131 1.80 12.82 30.32
C ILE A 131 1.52 14.07 29.49
N SER A 132 1.14 15.15 30.15
CA SER A 132 0.78 16.43 29.53
C SER A 132 1.75 17.56 29.91
N TYR A 133 3.05 17.23 30.02
CA TYR A 133 4.09 18.14 30.48
C TYR A 133 5.39 17.96 29.68
N GLY A 134 6.11 19.06 29.47
CA GLY A 134 7.42 19.07 28.80
C GLY A 134 8.10 20.44 28.90
N ASP A 135 9.31 20.50 28.37
CA ASP A 135 10.21 21.65 28.30
C ASP A 135 10.82 21.75 26.90
N GLU A 136 11.46 22.87 26.55
CA GLU A 136 12.25 22.91 25.32
C GLU A 136 13.44 21.94 25.38
N GLU A 137 13.61 21.16 24.30
CA GLU A 137 14.66 20.15 24.19
C GLU A 137 16.06 20.77 24.31
N ASP A 138 16.29 21.95 23.75
CA ASP A 138 17.59 22.61 23.86
C ASP A 138 17.89 23.07 25.29
N HIS A 139 16.88 23.59 26.00
CA HIS A 139 17.01 24.00 27.39
C HIS A 139 17.37 22.81 28.30
N ILE A 140 16.62 21.69 28.23
CA ILE A 140 16.93 20.53 29.07
C ILE A 140 18.29 19.93 28.72
N MET A 141 18.70 19.97 27.46
CA MET A 141 20.00 19.47 27.01
C MET A 141 21.17 20.37 27.42
N GLU A 142 20.94 21.68 27.50
CA GLU A 142 21.91 22.64 28.04
C GLU A 142 22.07 22.47 29.55
N VAL A 143 20.97 22.32 30.28
CA VAL A 143 20.99 22.25 31.74
C VAL A 143 21.42 20.86 32.24
N SER A 144 20.88 19.77 31.68
CA SER A 144 21.23 18.40 32.08
C SER A 144 20.86 17.35 31.02
N LYS A 145 21.71 17.21 30.00
CA LYS A 145 21.62 16.13 29.00
C LYS A 145 21.55 14.72 29.59
N ASP A 146 22.29 14.47 30.67
CA ASP A 146 22.31 13.16 31.33
C ASP A 146 20.96 12.81 31.96
N TYR A 147 20.22 13.80 32.46
CA TYR A 147 18.87 13.62 32.97
C TYR A 147 17.91 13.16 31.86
N ALA A 148 17.97 13.83 30.70
CA ALA A 148 17.13 13.47 29.56
C ALA A 148 17.38 12.04 29.06
N PHE A 149 18.66 11.67 28.88
CA PHE A 149 19.03 10.32 28.46
C PHE A 149 18.78 9.26 29.53
N HIS A 150 18.83 9.64 30.81
CA HIS A 150 18.43 8.74 31.89
C HIS A 150 16.93 8.43 31.80
N LEU A 151 16.08 9.45 31.63
CA LEU A 151 14.64 9.23 31.45
C LEU A 151 14.35 8.38 30.20
N ASP A 152 15.05 8.58 29.09
CA ASP A 152 14.91 7.72 27.90
C ASP A 152 15.22 6.26 28.21
N THR A 153 16.23 6.01 29.04
CA THR A 153 16.57 4.66 29.50
C THR A 153 15.43 4.08 30.36
N LEU A 154 14.76 4.91 31.16
CA LEU A 154 13.59 4.49 31.92
C LEU A 154 12.38 4.22 31.01
N PHE A 155 12.14 5.03 29.98
CA PHE A 155 11.12 4.75 28.96
C PHE A 155 11.39 3.43 28.24
N GLN A 156 12.65 3.13 27.89
CA GLN A 156 13.01 1.82 27.34
C GLN A 156 12.69 0.68 28.32
N LYS A 157 12.98 0.83 29.62
CA LYS A 157 12.62 -0.17 30.63
C LYS A 157 11.10 -0.35 30.75
N MET A 158 10.34 0.74 30.66
CA MET A 158 8.87 0.71 30.66
C MET A 158 8.35 -0.01 29.41
N ALA A 159 8.90 0.30 28.24
CA ALA A 159 8.60 -0.38 26.98
C ALA A 159 8.86 -1.91 27.07
N LEU A 160 9.99 -2.31 27.67
CA LEU A 160 10.33 -3.72 27.91
C LEU A 160 9.37 -4.42 28.90
N ARG A 161 8.66 -3.66 29.74
CA ARG A 161 7.58 -4.16 30.61
C ARG A 161 6.21 -4.17 29.92
N GLY A 162 6.12 -3.84 28.63
CA GLY A 162 4.86 -3.76 27.89
C GLY A 162 4.01 -2.55 28.30
N ILE A 163 4.64 -1.49 28.82
CA ILE A 163 3.98 -0.25 29.21
C ILE A 163 4.00 0.73 28.03
N THR A 164 2.86 1.36 27.77
CA THR A 164 2.73 2.46 26.82
C THR A 164 2.86 3.80 27.54
N VAL A 165 3.73 4.68 27.03
CA VAL A 165 3.87 6.07 27.51
C VAL A 165 3.50 7.02 26.38
N LEU A 166 2.50 7.87 26.64
CA LEU A 166 2.04 8.90 25.72
C LEU A 166 2.38 10.28 26.26
N VAL A 167 2.86 11.16 25.39
CA VAL A 167 3.31 12.51 25.75
C VAL A 167 2.67 13.54 24.82
N ALA A 168 2.13 14.62 25.39
CA ALA A 168 1.62 15.76 24.66
C ALA A 168 2.72 16.44 23.83
N SER A 169 2.42 16.85 22.59
CA SER A 169 3.44 17.40 21.68
C SER A 169 3.80 18.87 21.92
N GLY A 170 3.01 19.59 22.73
CA GLY A 170 3.16 21.01 23.02
C GLY A 170 2.05 21.88 22.43
N ASP A 171 1.91 23.10 22.95
CA ASP A 171 0.76 23.98 22.63
C ASP A 171 1.15 25.32 21.96
N ASN A 172 2.44 25.49 21.66
CA ASN A 172 3.01 26.75 21.16
C ASN A 172 3.61 26.64 19.74
N GLY A 173 3.25 25.59 19.01
CA GLY A 173 3.68 25.38 17.63
C GLY A 173 5.20 25.30 17.45
N VAL A 174 5.69 25.76 16.30
CA VAL A 174 7.09 25.58 15.86
C VAL A 174 8.12 26.30 16.74
N SER A 175 7.72 27.35 17.45
CA SER A 175 8.59 28.15 18.33
C SER A 175 8.67 27.63 19.75
N GLY A 176 7.85 26.63 20.12
CA GLY A 176 7.73 26.15 21.49
C GLY A 176 7.45 27.30 22.47
N THR A 177 7.82 27.12 23.73
CA THR A 177 7.58 28.14 24.77
C THR A 177 8.59 29.30 24.77
N ARG A 178 9.55 29.36 23.82
CA ARG A 178 10.60 30.40 23.74
C ARG A 178 10.05 31.84 23.74
N ILE A 179 8.92 32.06 23.06
CA ILE A 179 8.31 33.40 22.93
C ILE A 179 7.35 33.67 24.09
N THR A 180 6.52 32.70 24.47
CA THR A 180 5.45 32.89 25.47
C THR A 180 5.99 32.91 26.89
N SER A 181 6.90 31.99 27.23
CA SER A 181 7.46 31.82 28.57
C SER A 181 8.98 32.04 28.63
N GLY A 182 9.69 31.84 27.52
CA GLY A 182 11.15 32.00 27.43
C GLY A 182 11.65 33.43 27.27
N GLY A 183 10.74 34.41 27.10
CA GLY A 183 11.08 35.83 27.04
C GLY A 183 11.77 36.29 25.76
N MET A 184 11.90 35.43 24.74
CA MET A 184 12.43 35.81 23.43
C MET A 184 11.42 36.66 22.67
N ASN A 185 11.90 37.60 21.85
CA ASN A 185 11.03 38.27 20.89
C ASN A 185 10.70 37.35 19.71
N VAL A 186 9.66 37.68 18.95
CA VAL A 186 9.17 36.86 17.81
C VAL A 186 10.27 36.56 16.79
N THR A 187 11.14 37.53 16.48
CA THR A 187 12.23 37.34 15.51
C THR A 187 13.24 36.29 15.99
N GLU A 188 13.60 36.34 17.26
CA GLU A 188 14.52 35.38 17.89
C GLU A 188 13.89 34.00 18.03
N GLY A 189 12.68 33.93 18.59
CA GLY A 189 11.98 32.67 18.83
C GLY A 189 11.61 31.92 17.55
N CYS A 190 11.26 32.64 16.47
CA CYS A 190 10.94 32.05 15.16
C CYS A 190 12.19 31.81 14.28
N SER A 191 13.41 32.06 14.77
CA SER A 191 14.62 31.93 13.95
C SER A 191 14.97 30.47 13.63
N LYS A 192 14.56 29.53 14.50
CA LYS A 192 14.75 28.08 14.41
C LYS A 192 13.59 27.34 15.07
N SER A 193 13.34 26.09 14.68
CA SER A 193 12.38 25.23 15.39
C SER A 193 12.81 25.00 16.83
N ALA A 194 11.85 24.91 17.75
CA ALA A 194 12.07 24.59 19.16
C ALA A 194 11.34 23.29 19.52
N PRO A 195 11.97 22.12 19.30
CA PRO A 195 11.34 20.87 19.67
C PRO A 195 11.15 20.76 21.20
N GLU A 196 10.06 20.14 21.65
CA GLU A 196 9.77 19.92 23.08
C GLU A 196 10.22 18.52 23.53
N TRP A 197 10.62 18.39 24.78
CA TRP A 197 11.04 17.17 25.46
C TRP A 197 10.16 16.94 26.71
N PRO A 198 9.70 15.72 27.03
CA PRO A 198 10.09 14.43 26.46
C PRO A 198 9.38 14.05 25.15
N ALA A 199 8.54 14.92 24.58
CA ALA A 199 7.83 14.67 23.32
C ALA A 199 8.77 14.29 22.14
N SER A 200 9.99 14.79 22.12
CA SER A 200 11.00 14.46 21.11
C SER A 200 11.70 13.11 21.32
N SER A 201 11.51 12.45 22.48
CA SER A 201 12.10 11.13 22.75
C SER A 201 11.60 10.09 21.73
N PRO A 202 12.47 9.19 21.24
CA PRO A 202 12.06 8.12 20.34
C PRO A 202 11.38 6.93 21.07
N TYR A 203 11.24 6.99 22.40
CA TYR A 203 10.72 5.90 23.23
C TYR A 203 9.32 6.17 23.82
N VAL A 204 8.66 7.22 23.34
CA VAL A 204 7.29 7.60 23.71
C VAL A 204 6.45 7.78 22.46
N THR A 205 5.13 7.59 22.59
CA THR A 205 4.17 7.96 21.54
C THR A 205 3.75 9.41 21.76
N THR A 206 4.11 10.29 20.83
CA THR A 206 3.86 11.72 20.95
C THR A 206 2.54 12.09 20.27
N VAL A 207 1.67 12.82 20.98
CA VAL A 207 0.30 13.10 20.56
C VAL A 207 0.11 14.60 20.27
N GLY A 208 -0.20 14.91 19.02
CA GLY A 208 -0.56 16.26 18.56
C GLY A 208 -2.03 16.62 18.78
N ALA A 209 -2.39 17.83 18.34
CA ALA A 209 -3.74 18.38 18.49
C ALA A 209 -4.37 18.74 17.14
N THR A 210 -5.60 18.28 16.95
CA THR A 210 -6.49 18.64 15.85
C THR A 210 -7.70 19.40 16.37
N GLN A 211 -8.46 20.00 15.46
CA GLN A 211 -9.75 20.63 15.78
C GLN A 211 -10.71 20.47 14.62
N ILE A 212 -12.00 20.64 14.89
CA ILE A 212 -13.01 20.74 13.84
C ILE A 212 -13.00 22.17 13.30
N GLY A 213 -12.83 22.31 11.99
CA GLY A 213 -12.81 23.60 11.30
C GLY A 213 -14.16 24.33 11.32
N ASP A 214 -14.16 25.55 10.78
CA ASP A 214 -15.34 26.44 10.77
C ASP A 214 -16.52 25.87 9.97
N ASP A 215 -16.28 24.90 9.08
CA ASP A 215 -17.32 24.16 8.36
C ASP A 215 -18.07 23.14 9.24
N ALA A 216 -17.65 23.02 10.51
CA ALA A 216 -18.17 22.10 11.53
C ALA A 216 -18.09 20.61 11.14
N LYS A 217 -17.23 20.26 10.17
CA LYS A 217 -17.13 18.90 9.62
C LYS A 217 -15.70 18.41 9.44
N THR A 218 -14.81 19.27 8.96
CA THR A 218 -13.46 18.87 8.59
C THR A 218 -12.55 18.93 9.79
N GLU A 219 -11.83 17.85 10.06
CA GLU A 219 -10.75 17.83 11.06
C GLU A 219 -9.49 18.46 10.44
N ILE A 220 -8.96 19.49 11.10
CA ILE A 220 -7.82 20.30 10.66
C ILE A 220 -6.80 20.42 11.80
N VAL A 221 -5.59 20.92 11.51
CA VAL A 221 -4.60 21.24 12.56
C VAL A 221 -5.22 22.19 13.59
N CYS A 222 -5.04 21.90 14.88
CA CYS A 222 -5.32 22.88 15.94
C CYS A 222 -4.20 23.92 15.97
N SER A 223 -4.49 25.14 15.51
CA SER A 223 -3.50 26.19 15.35
C SER A 223 -4.14 27.56 15.48
N GLY A 224 -3.42 28.53 16.04
CA GLY A 224 -3.82 29.94 15.99
C GLY A 224 -4.13 30.41 14.56
N ALA A 225 -3.45 29.85 13.55
CA ALA A 225 -3.69 30.16 12.13
C ALA A 225 -5.04 29.65 11.62
N THR A 226 -5.63 28.65 12.29
CA THR A 226 -6.92 28.03 11.99
C THR A 226 -7.98 28.38 13.04
N ASN A 227 -7.83 29.52 13.73
CA ASN A 227 -8.71 29.98 14.82
C ASN A 227 -8.70 29.08 16.08
N GLY A 228 -7.68 28.25 16.25
CA GLY A 228 -7.43 27.50 17.48
C GLY A 228 -6.95 28.41 18.62
N LEU A 229 -7.31 28.05 19.86
CA LEU A 229 -6.77 28.75 21.03
C LEU A 229 -5.33 28.35 21.33
N ILE A 230 -4.93 27.13 20.98
CA ILE A 230 -3.56 26.61 21.07
C ILE A 230 -3.01 26.33 19.67
N THR A 231 -1.71 26.04 19.57
CA THR A 231 -1.09 25.51 18.35
C THR A 231 -0.36 24.21 18.62
N SER A 232 -0.77 23.13 17.96
CA SER A 232 -0.14 21.81 18.06
C SER A 232 1.37 21.89 17.86
N GLY A 233 2.12 21.45 18.86
CA GLY A 233 3.56 21.30 18.81
C GLY A 233 3.94 20.19 17.83
N GLY A 234 5.10 20.32 17.21
CA GLY A 234 5.57 19.39 16.19
C GLY A 234 6.82 19.90 15.50
N GLY A 235 7.62 18.97 15.00
CA GLY A 235 8.88 19.29 14.36
C GLY A 235 9.86 18.13 14.40
N PHE A 236 11.14 18.45 14.51
CA PHE A 236 12.22 17.48 14.50
C PHE A 236 13.17 17.73 15.66
N SER A 237 13.50 16.66 16.38
CA SER A 237 14.51 16.69 17.44
C SER A 237 15.85 17.20 16.91
N SER A 238 16.47 18.09 17.67
CA SER A 238 17.84 18.56 17.48
C SER A 238 18.89 17.57 18.01
N VAL A 239 18.47 16.55 18.79
CA VAL A 239 19.35 15.61 19.50
C VAL A 239 19.20 14.18 19.02
N TYR A 240 17.97 13.65 18.99
CA TYR A 240 17.69 12.27 18.64
C TYR A 240 17.64 12.10 17.14
N SER A 241 18.37 11.13 16.61
CA SER A 241 18.31 10.77 15.19
C SER A 241 16.97 10.13 14.81
N THR A 242 16.56 10.26 13.54
CA THR A 242 15.37 9.58 13.02
C THR A 242 15.46 8.07 13.28
N PRO A 243 14.50 7.49 14.04
CA PRO A 243 14.47 6.05 14.28
C PRO A 243 14.21 5.28 12.98
N SER A 244 14.71 4.03 12.90
CA SER A 244 14.56 3.21 11.69
C SER A 244 13.10 2.99 11.28
N TRP A 245 12.21 2.81 12.25
CA TRP A 245 10.77 2.61 12.03
C TRP A 245 10.03 3.85 11.51
N GLN A 246 10.62 5.04 11.65
CA GLN A 246 10.04 6.31 11.16
C GLN A 246 10.64 6.77 9.83
N LYS A 247 11.75 6.15 9.40
CA LYS A 247 12.61 6.69 8.34
C LYS A 247 11.88 7.00 7.05
N ASP A 248 11.03 6.10 6.56
CA ASP A 248 10.37 6.25 5.27
C ASP A 248 9.30 7.36 5.29
N ALA A 249 8.52 7.43 6.39
CA ALA A 249 7.56 8.50 6.63
C ALA A 249 8.22 9.88 6.66
N VAL A 250 9.34 10.00 7.39
CA VAL A 250 10.12 11.26 7.46
C VAL A 250 10.71 11.63 6.10
N LEU A 251 11.30 10.68 5.37
CA LEU A 251 11.87 10.96 4.06
C LEU A 251 10.80 11.43 3.07
N SER A 252 9.60 10.84 3.12
CA SER A 252 8.46 11.26 2.32
C SER A 252 8.04 12.71 2.64
N TYR A 253 7.88 13.03 3.93
CA TYR A 253 7.51 14.37 4.38
C TYR A 253 8.55 15.44 3.99
N LEU A 254 9.85 15.15 4.20
CA LEU A 254 10.94 16.08 3.87
C LEU A 254 11.06 16.34 2.37
N ALA A 255 10.63 15.40 1.52
CA ALA A 255 10.57 15.57 0.07
C ALA A 255 9.33 16.37 -0.39
N GLY A 256 8.34 16.55 0.50
CA GLY A 256 7.09 17.24 0.22
C GLY A 256 7.16 18.76 0.41
N PRO A 257 6.21 19.51 -0.17
CA PRO A 257 6.18 20.97 -0.11
C PRO A 257 5.80 21.55 1.26
N ASN A 258 5.31 20.70 2.18
CA ASN A 258 4.85 21.10 3.51
C ASN A 258 5.98 21.11 4.56
N SER A 259 7.16 20.59 4.21
CA SER A 259 8.37 20.71 5.03
C SER A 259 9.08 22.05 4.74
N PRO A 260 9.58 22.78 5.75
CA PRO A 260 10.46 23.92 5.54
C PRO A 260 11.71 23.54 4.74
N HIS A 261 12.14 24.41 3.81
CA HIS A 261 13.39 24.23 3.04
C HIS A 261 14.51 25.20 3.44
N LYS A 262 14.35 25.98 4.52
CA LYS A 262 15.39 26.89 4.99
C LYS A 262 16.50 26.13 5.70
N ASP A 263 17.71 26.21 5.15
CA ASP A 263 18.91 25.64 5.76
C ASP A 263 19.10 26.10 7.21
N GLY A 264 19.37 25.14 8.10
CA GLY A 264 19.63 25.38 9.51
C GLY A 264 18.40 25.77 10.35
N PHE A 265 17.19 25.73 9.79
CA PHE A 265 15.95 25.97 10.54
C PHE A 265 15.64 24.85 11.53
N PHE A 266 15.84 23.58 11.12
CA PHE A 266 15.64 22.39 11.94
C PHE A 266 16.63 21.28 11.55
N ASN A 267 16.70 20.22 12.36
CA ASN A 267 17.53 19.05 12.08
C ASN A 267 16.77 18.04 11.20
N THR A 268 17.06 18.00 9.90
CA THR A 268 16.43 17.07 8.95
C THR A 268 16.75 15.59 9.19
N LYS A 269 17.71 15.28 10.07
CA LYS A 269 18.05 13.92 10.48
C LYS A 269 17.49 13.57 11.87
N GLY A 270 16.64 14.44 12.42
CA GLY A 270 16.06 14.30 13.74
C GLY A 270 14.89 13.32 13.78
N ARG A 271 14.53 12.83 14.98
CA ARG A 271 13.23 12.22 15.26
C ARG A 271 12.13 13.24 14.96
N GLY A 272 11.27 12.96 13.99
CA GLY A 272 10.14 13.82 13.65
C GLY A 272 8.96 13.56 14.59
N TYR A 273 8.16 14.54 15.00
CA TYR A 273 7.00 14.33 15.87
C TYR A 273 5.90 15.38 15.57
N PRO A 274 4.63 15.17 15.96
CA PRO A 274 4.09 14.03 16.71
C PRO A 274 4.00 12.72 15.90
N ASP A 275 3.62 11.62 16.57
CA ASP A 275 3.39 10.33 15.90
C ASP A 275 1.95 10.20 15.37
N ILE A 276 1.00 10.69 16.15
CA ILE A 276 -0.45 10.75 15.87
C ILE A 276 -1.05 11.99 16.54
N SER A 277 -2.33 12.26 16.30
CA SER A 277 -3.08 13.34 16.94
C SER A 277 -4.44 12.89 17.46
N ALA A 278 -5.05 13.74 18.27
CA ALA A 278 -6.49 13.73 18.56
C ALA A 278 -6.99 15.17 18.71
N LEU A 279 -8.30 15.35 18.85
CA LEU A 279 -8.90 16.64 19.13
C LEU A 279 -8.23 17.26 20.35
N GLY A 280 -7.82 18.52 20.22
CA GLY A 280 -7.24 19.33 21.28
C GLY A 280 -8.06 20.59 21.59
N ALA A 281 -9.27 20.73 21.05
CA ALA A 281 -10.07 21.93 21.18
C ALA A 281 -11.49 21.68 21.72
N ASN A 282 -12.01 22.64 22.49
CA ASN A 282 -13.38 22.67 23.02
C ASN A 282 -13.73 21.51 23.98
N PHE A 283 -12.84 21.16 24.91
CA PHE A 283 -13.06 20.07 25.88
C PHE A 283 -13.85 20.56 27.11
N PRO A 284 -15.14 20.19 27.29
CA PRO A 284 -15.87 20.49 28.51
C PRO A 284 -15.30 19.72 29.71
N VAL A 285 -14.88 20.42 30.76
CA VAL A 285 -14.40 19.84 32.03
C VAL A 285 -15.10 20.46 33.23
N TYR A 286 -15.09 19.77 34.37
CA TYR A 286 -15.51 20.33 35.66
C TYR A 286 -14.30 20.71 36.51
N ILE A 287 -14.28 21.95 37.01
CA ILE A 287 -13.26 22.45 37.94
C ILE A 287 -13.97 23.28 39.02
N LYS A 288 -13.75 22.95 40.29
CA LYS A 288 -14.39 23.63 41.44
C LYS A 288 -15.91 23.70 41.32
N GLY A 289 -16.51 22.62 40.84
CA GLY A 289 -17.96 22.43 40.65
C GLY A 289 -18.56 23.15 39.45
N LYS A 290 -17.74 23.75 38.57
CA LYS A 290 -18.21 24.52 37.40
C LYS A 290 -17.70 23.93 36.10
N ALA A 291 -18.51 24.05 35.05
CA ALA A 291 -18.10 23.65 33.71
C ALA A 291 -17.18 24.71 33.07
N HIS A 292 -16.06 24.26 32.51
CA HIS A 292 -15.09 25.05 31.76
C HIS A 292 -14.87 24.37 30.39
N ALA A 293 -14.35 25.12 29.41
CA ALA A 293 -13.86 24.57 28.16
C ALA A 293 -12.34 24.74 28.13
N LEU A 294 -11.61 23.62 27.98
CA LEU A 294 -10.15 23.60 27.88
C LEU A 294 -9.70 23.17 26.49
N TYR A 295 -8.43 23.45 26.21
CA TYR A 295 -7.74 23.26 24.92
C TYR A 295 -6.31 22.83 25.24
N GLY A 296 -5.68 22.13 24.29
CA GLY A 296 -4.28 21.72 24.39
C GLY A 296 -4.06 20.30 23.87
N THR A 297 -2.81 19.99 23.55
CA THR A 297 -2.32 18.61 23.40
C THR A 297 -2.43 17.82 24.70
N SER A 298 -2.54 18.52 25.84
CA SER A 298 -3.03 18.02 27.12
C SER A 298 -4.43 17.38 27.06
N ALA A 299 -5.28 17.76 26.11
CA ALA A 299 -6.60 17.16 25.93
C ALA A 299 -6.55 15.91 25.03
N SER A 300 -5.71 15.96 23.98
CA SER A 300 -5.59 14.88 23.01
C SER A 300 -4.85 13.67 23.58
N THR A 301 -3.82 13.87 24.39
CA THR A 301 -3.01 12.80 24.99
C THR A 301 -3.79 11.83 25.87
N PRO A 302 -4.55 12.27 26.91
CA PRO A 302 -5.37 11.37 27.72
C PRO A 302 -6.51 10.75 26.92
N THR A 303 -6.97 11.40 25.84
CA THR A 303 -7.95 10.84 24.91
C THR A 303 -7.39 9.61 24.20
N ILE A 304 -6.19 9.72 23.60
CA ILE A 304 -5.50 8.58 22.96
C ILE A 304 -5.15 7.52 24.01
N ALA A 305 -4.70 7.90 25.21
CA ALA A 305 -4.39 6.95 26.28
C ALA A 305 -5.62 6.08 26.64
N GLY A 306 -6.81 6.67 26.65
CA GLY A 306 -8.07 5.93 26.79
C GLY A 306 -8.33 4.95 25.63
N LEU A 307 -8.08 5.36 24.38
CA LEU A 307 -8.20 4.46 23.21
C LEU A 307 -7.23 3.28 23.30
N VAL A 308 -5.97 3.53 23.66
CA VAL A 308 -4.96 2.48 23.87
C VAL A 308 -5.40 1.52 24.98
N THR A 309 -6.01 2.04 26.04
CA THR A 309 -6.57 1.21 27.12
C THR A 309 -7.68 0.30 26.61
N LEU A 310 -8.58 0.80 25.75
CA LEU A 310 -9.60 -0.01 25.10
C LEU A 310 -8.99 -1.06 24.14
N TRP A 311 -7.95 -0.73 23.37
CA TRP A 311 -7.24 -1.73 22.55
C TRP A 311 -6.57 -2.80 23.41
N ASN A 312 -5.93 -2.40 24.51
CA ASN A 312 -5.36 -3.34 25.48
C ASN A 312 -6.45 -4.22 26.09
N GLU A 313 -7.64 -3.70 26.39
CA GLU A 313 -8.76 -4.52 26.87
C GLU A 313 -9.14 -5.59 25.85
N LEU A 314 -9.31 -5.22 24.58
CA LEU A 314 -9.65 -6.16 23.51
C LEU A 314 -8.57 -7.25 23.32
N ARG A 315 -7.30 -6.88 23.49
CA ARG A 315 -6.16 -7.81 23.44
C ARG A 315 -6.15 -8.76 24.64
N LEU A 316 -6.28 -8.22 25.85
CA LEU A 316 -6.24 -8.98 27.11
C LEU A 316 -7.43 -9.94 27.23
N GLN A 317 -8.63 -9.54 26.76
CA GLN A 317 -9.80 -10.43 26.69
C GLN A 317 -9.55 -11.66 25.80
N LYS A 318 -8.65 -11.55 24.82
CA LYS A 318 -8.21 -12.63 23.94
C LYS A 318 -6.95 -13.34 24.43
N GLY A 319 -6.47 -13.04 25.64
CA GLY A 319 -5.24 -13.61 26.20
C GLY A 319 -3.95 -13.12 25.53
N LEU A 320 -4.00 -12.01 24.79
CA LEU A 320 -2.84 -11.37 24.18
C LEU A 320 -2.21 -10.34 25.14
N PRO A 321 -0.89 -10.09 25.05
CA PRO A 321 -0.24 -9.04 25.85
C PRO A 321 -0.73 -7.64 25.45
N SER A 322 -0.50 -6.65 26.31
CA SER A 322 -0.68 -5.23 25.97
C SER A 322 0.13 -4.83 24.74
N VAL A 323 -0.23 -3.72 24.12
CA VAL A 323 0.47 -3.18 22.94
C VAL A 323 1.86 -2.63 23.30
N GLY A 324 2.05 -2.15 24.54
CA GLY A 324 3.33 -1.62 25.01
C GLY A 324 3.81 -0.40 24.23
N PHE A 325 5.12 -0.28 24.02
CA PHE A 325 5.66 0.72 23.10
C PHE A 325 5.37 0.31 21.66
N PHE A 326 4.52 1.10 20.99
CA PHE A 326 3.92 0.68 19.73
C PHE A 326 4.21 1.62 18.55
N ASN A 327 5.13 2.58 18.67
CA ASN A 327 5.50 3.43 17.52
C ASN A 327 5.99 2.60 16.32
N PRO A 328 6.83 1.55 16.46
CA PRO A 328 7.20 0.73 15.31
C PRO A 328 6.00 0.10 14.61
N LEU A 329 5.02 -0.38 15.39
CA LEU A 329 3.77 -0.93 14.86
C LEU A 329 2.90 0.16 14.22
N LEU A 330 2.80 1.32 14.86
CA LEU A 330 2.03 2.47 14.39
C LEU A 330 2.52 2.96 13.02
N TYR A 331 3.84 3.05 12.81
CA TYR A 331 4.41 3.47 11.53
C TYR A 331 4.30 2.39 10.45
N ALA A 332 4.36 1.10 10.83
CA ALA A 332 4.02 0.02 9.91
C ALA A 332 2.56 0.14 9.47
N ILE A 333 1.61 0.31 10.41
CA ILE A 333 0.20 0.51 10.08
C ILE A 333 -0.01 1.76 9.23
N GLY A 334 0.67 2.86 9.50
CA GLY A 334 0.55 4.10 8.70
C GLY A 334 1.08 3.95 7.28
N ALA A 335 2.05 3.06 7.05
CA ALA A 335 2.53 2.70 5.72
C ALA A 335 1.58 1.72 5.01
N ASP A 336 1.08 0.72 5.73
CA ASP A 336 0.35 -0.43 5.17
C ASP A 336 -1.17 -0.20 5.09
N SER A 337 -1.72 0.65 5.96
CA SER A 337 -3.15 0.88 6.14
C SER A 337 -3.41 2.34 6.51
N PRO A 338 -3.18 3.30 5.59
CA PRO A 338 -3.36 4.72 5.88
C PRO A 338 -4.80 5.08 6.31
N THR A 339 -5.80 4.28 5.91
CA THR A 339 -7.20 4.43 6.35
C THR A 339 -7.41 4.16 7.84
N ALA A 340 -6.43 3.56 8.52
CA ALA A 340 -6.44 3.39 9.97
C ALA A 340 -6.32 4.73 10.72
N PHE A 341 -6.07 5.82 9.99
CA PHE A 341 -6.05 7.17 10.48
C PHE A 341 -6.95 8.07 9.61
N HIS A 342 -7.58 9.05 10.24
CA HIS A 342 -8.08 10.23 9.54
C HIS A 342 -6.89 11.17 9.32
N ASP A 343 -6.36 11.15 8.10
CA ASP A 343 -5.25 11.99 7.67
C ASP A 343 -5.64 13.48 7.65
N VAL A 344 -4.91 14.29 8.42
CA VAL A 344 -5.17 15.73 8.58
C VAL A 344 -4.24 16.50 7.66
N THR A 345 -4.79 17.05 6.57
CA THR A 345 -3.98 17.65 5.50
C THR A 345 -4.06 19.17 5.42
N ILE A 346 -4.77 19.82 6.35
CA ILE A 346 -5.07 21.26 6.30
C ILE A 346 -4.57 21.94 7.58
N GLY A 347 -3.63 22.86 7.42
CA GLY A 347 -3.12 23.74 8.48
C GLY A 347 -1.60 23.68 8.64
N ASN A 348 -1.08 24.44 9.59
CA ASN A 348 0.34 24.49 9.95
C ASN A 348 0.52 24.89 11.42
N ASN A 349 1.72 24.71 11.96
CA ASN A 349 2.06 25.06 13.34
C ASN A 349 2.84 26.37 13.49
N GLY A 350 2.66 27.33 12.58
CA GLY A 350 3.43 28.58 12.58
C GLY A 350 2.87 29.71 13.43
N ALA A 351 1.60 29.67 13.79
CA ALA A 351 0.99 30.68 14.66
C ALA A 351 1.20 30.33 16.14
N GLY A 352 1.46 31.33 16.98
CA GLY A 352 1.42 31.16 18.43
C GLY A 352 -0.02 30.97 18.96
N GLU A 353 -0.12 30.70 20.25
CA GLU A 353 -1.39 30.60 20.99
C GLU A 353 -2.34 31.77 20.65
N SER A 354 -3.60 31.45 20.33
CA SER A 354 -4.64 32.43 19.95
C SER A 354 -4.20 33.42 18.85
N ASN A 355 -3.29 32.99 17.95
CA ASN A 355 -2.70 33.80 16.90
C ASN A 355 -1.98 35.06 17.41
N ALA A 356 -1.40 35.01 18.62
CA ALA A 356 -0.70 36.15 19.23
C ALA A 356 0.52 36.62 18.42
N TYR A 357 1.13 35.72 17.65
CA TYR A 357 2.20 35.99 16.70
C TYR A 357 2.19 34.92 15.60
N VAL A 358 2.93 35.17 14.51
CA VAL A 358 3.07 34.20 13.41
C VAL A 358 4.54 34.11 13.02
N CYS A 359 5.10 32.91 13.10
CA CYS A 359 6.42 32.61 12.56
C CYS A 359 6.35 32.50 11.03
N PRO A 360 7.30 33.12 10.30
CA PRO A 360 7.29 33.11 8.83
C PRO A 360 7.62 31.74 8.22
N ILE A 361 8.15 30.81 9.01
CA ILE A 361 8.56 29.46 8.60
C ILE A 361 8.02 28.49 9.64
N SER A 362 7.35 27.43 9.18
CA SER A 362 6.69 26.44 10.04
C SER A 362 6.48 25.13 9.28
N PHE A 363 6.11 24.09 10.01
CA PHE A 363 5.73 22.80 9.45
C PHE A 363 4.25 22.85 9.03
N GLY A 364 3.96 22.40 7.82
CA GLY A 364 2.61 22.24 7.30
C GLY A 364 2.12 20.79 7.42
N ALA A 365 0.82 20.63 7.55
CA ALA A 365 0.16 19.33 7.47
C ALA A 365 -0.05 18.90 6.01
N GLY A 366 -0.06 17.60 5.74
CA GLY A 366 -0.17 17.08 4.37
C GLY A 366 -0.32 15.56 4.29
N PRO A 367 -0.49 14.99 3.08
CA PRO A 367 -0.81 13.59 2.94
C PRO A 367 0.20 12.65 3.62
N GLY A 368 -0.31 11.70 4.40
CA GLY A 368 0.48 10.73 5.15
C GLY A 368 0.96 11.28 6.50
N TRP A 369 2.18 10.91 6.90
CA TRP A 369 2.75 11.43 8.14
C TRP A 369 3.29 12.85 7.94
N ASP A 370 2.97 13.75 8.87
CA ASP A 370 3.55 15.09 8.93
C ASP A 370 4.03 15.52 10.32
N ALA A 371 4.93 16.52 10.34
CA ALA A 371 5.53 17.05 11.57
C ALA A 371 4.62 18.03 12.34
N VAL A 372 3.30 17.89 12.21
CA VAL A 372 2.29 18.71 12.91
C VAL A 372 1.24 17.83 13.58
N THR A 373 0.77 16.81 12.87
CA THR A 373 -0.32 15.92 13.29
C THR A 373 0.04 14.43 13.26
N GLY A 374 1.25 14.08 12.83
CA GLY A 374 1.67 12.69 12.68
C GLY A 374 0.90 12.03 11.54
N PHE A 375 0.43 10.80 11.71
CA PHE A 375 -0.49 10.16 10.76
C PHE A 375 -1.93 10.72 10.81
N GLY A 376 -2.22 11.71 11.65
CA GLY A 376 -3.57 12.19 11.92
C GLY A 376 -4.22 11.46 13.09
N THR A 377 -5.56 11.34 13.07
CA THR A 377 -6.32 10.81 14.22
C THR A 377 -6.73 9.34 14.03
N PRO A 378 -6.64 8.48 15.06
CA PRO A 378 -6.86 7.04 14.90
C PRO A 378 -8.31 6.68 14.60
N VAL A 379 -8.51 5.71 13.71
CA VAL A 379 -9.80 5.03 13.49
C VAL A 379 -9.83 3.75 14.35
N PHE A 380 -10.62 3.76 15.41
CA PHE A 380 -10.58 2.75 16.46
C PHE A 380 -10.74 1.32 15.94
N ASP A 381 -11.75 1.04 15.13
CA ASP A 381 -12.04 -0.30 14.63
C ASP A 381 -10.96 -0.82 13.66
N GLN A 382 -10.38 0.06 12.87
CA GLN A 382 -9.31 -0.33 11.94
C GLN A 382 -8.00 -0.66 12.68
N LEU A 383 -7.71 0.06 13.77
CA LEU A 383 -6.59 -0.26 14.66
C LEU A 383 -6.88 -1.44 15.60
N ALA A 384 -8.15 -1.71 15.90
CA ALA A 384 -8.59 -2.78 16.81
C ALA A 384 -8.77 -4.15 16.11
N THR A 385 -8.93 -4.18 14.80
CA THR A 385 -9.17 -5.41 14.04
C THR A 385 -7.86 -6.14 13.74
N LEU A 386 -7.61 -7.21 14.50
CA LEU A 386 -6.76 -8.30 14.03
C LEU A 386 -7.50 -8.97 12.87
N ARG A 387 -7.17 -8.62 11.62
CA ARG A 387 -7.80 -9.22 10.43
C ARG A 387 -7.57 -10.75 10.35
N TRP A 388 -6.54 -11.23 11.05
CA TRP A 388 -6.22 -12.63 11.28
C TRP A 388 -6.27 -13.00 12.75
N LEU A 389 -7.03 -14.05 13.07
CA LEU A 389 -7.11 -14.64 14.39
C LEU A 389 -6.21 -15.87 14.45
N LYS A 390 -5.28 -15.91 15.41
CA LYS A 390 -4.62 -17.16 15.76
C LYS A 390 -5.69 -18.17 16.22
N VAL A 391 -5.88 -19.24 15.45
CA VAL A 391 -6.85 -20.31 15.75
C VAL A 391 -6.28 -21.29 16.75
N ALA A 392 -5.08 -21.79 16.46
CA ALA A 392 -4.44 -22.84 17.24
C ALA A 392 -2.94 -22.85 17.00
N ASP A 393 -2.16 -23.24 18.01
CA ASP A 393 -0.78 -23.63 17.78
C ASP A 393 -0.71 -24.92 16.96
N SER A 394 0.23 -24.98 16.02
CA SER A 394 0.36 -26.18 15.18
C SER A 394 1.14 -27.30 15.88
N PRO A 395 0.78 -28.58 15.67
CA PRO A 395 1.55 -29.70 16.21
C PRO A 395 2.95 -29.78 15.62
N ASP A 396 3.95 -30.13 16.45
CA ASP A 396 5.36 -30.19 16.03
C ASP A 396 5.59 -31.13 14.84
N ALA A 397 4.82 -32.21 14.70
CA ALA A 397 4.96 -33.19 13.63
C ALA A 397 4.36 -32.76 12.28
N ARG A 398 3.62 -31.64 12.22
CA ARG A 398 3.03 -31.14 10.98
C ARG A 398 4.15 -30.74 10.01
N GLN A 399 4.07 -31.22 8.78
CA GLN A 399 5.01 -30.85 7.71
C GLN A 399 4.74 -29.40 7.27
N LEU A 400 5.82 -28.68 6.95
CA LEU A 400 5.81 -27.30 6.54
C LEU A 400 6.91 -27.07 5.50
N SER A 401 6.50 -26.58 4.32
CA SER A 401 7.40 -25.97 3.35
C SER A 401 7.35 -24.46 3.53
N TRP A 402 8.51 -23.81 3.42
CA TRP A 402 8.62 -22.36 3.42
C TRP A 402 9.83 -21.95 2.59
N ALA A 403 9.86 -20.72 2.10
CA ALA A 403 10.84 -20.27 1.13
C ALA A 403 11.67 -19.10 1.65
N ILE A 404 12.91 -19.02 1.14
CA ILE A 404 13.86 -17.96 1.38
C ILE A 404 14.27 -17.38 0.02
N GLY A 405 14.05 -16.08 -0.18
CA GLY A 405 14.63 -15.37 -1.32
C GLY A 405 16.10 -15.05 -1.05
N LEU A 406 17.01 -15.48 -1.93
CA LEU A 406 18.45 -15.24 -1.78
C LEU A 406 18.88 -13.99 -2.55
N GLN A 407 19.68 -13.15 -1.89
CA GLN A 407 20.20 -11.95 -2.52
C GLN A 407 21.24 -12.29 -3.60
N ALA A 408 21.07 -11.71 -4.79
CA ALA A 408 22.05 -11.78 -5.86
C ALA A 408 23.39 -11.17 -5.42
N GLN A 409 24.52 -11.69 -5.91
CA GLN A 409 25.85 -11.14 -5.58
C GLN A 409 26.00 -9.67 -6.01
N ASN A 410 25.42 -9.30 -7.16
CA ASN A 410 25.53 -7.96 -7.73
C ASN A 410 24.15 -7.50 -8.25
N PRO A 411 23.21 -7.13 -7.37
CA PRO A 411 21.83 -6.83 -7.77
C PRO A 411 21.73 -5.71 -8.81
N GLU A 412 22.63 -4.71 -8.76
CA GLU A 412 22.63 -3.59 -9.71
C GLU A 412 22.99 -3.98 -11.15
N ARG A 413 23.67 -5.11 -11.36
CA ARG A 413 24.02 -5.56 -12.71
C ARG A 413 22.81 -5.97 -13.53
N LEU A 414 21.77 -6.48 -12.87
CA LEU A 414 20.53 -6.90 -13.54
C LEU A 414 19.91 -5.72 -14.29
N GLN A 415 19.65 -4.62 -13.58
CA GLN A 415 19.05 -3.41 -14.16
C GLN A 415 19.93 -2.82 -15.28
N ALA A 416 21.24 -2.68 -15.03
CA ALA A 416 22.15 -2.12 -16.03
C ALA A 416 22.20 -2.94 -17.33
N THR A 417 22.18 -4.27 -17.23
CA THR A 417 22.11 -5.15 -18.41
C THR A 417 20.73 -5.09 -19.07
N PHE A 418 19.66 -5.05 -18.27
CA PHE A 418 18.28 -4.90 -18.76
C PHE A 418 18.11 -3.65 -19.62
N ASP A 419 18.60 -2.50 -19.14
CA ASP A 419 18.52 -1.21 -19.86
C ASP A 419 19.25 -1.28 -21.21
N LYS A 420 20.40 -1.95 -21.24
CA LYS A 420 21.22 -2.10 -22.45
C LYS A 420 20.56 -2.97 -23.51
N VAL A 421 19.88 -4.04 -23.13
CA VAL A 421 19.28 -4.98 -24.11
C VAL A 421 17.87 -4.56 -24.56
N SER A 422 17.18 -3.75 -23.76
CA SER A 422 15.81 -3.29 -24.03
C SER A 422 15.70 -1.89 -24.65
N ASN A 423 16.74 -1.04 -24.51
CA ASN A 423 16.74 0.29 -25.10
C ASN A 423 17.09 0.24 -26.61
N PRO A 424 16.21 0.64 -27.53
CA PRO A 424 16.46 0.59 -28.97
C PRO A 424 17.65 1.47 -29.45
N SER A 425 18.07 2.45 -28.65
CA SER A 425 19.24 3.29 -28.95
C SER A 425 20.57 2.65 -28.52
N SER A 426 20.52 1.55 -27.77
CA SER A 426 21.70 0.82 -27.30
C SER A 426 22.28 -0.05 -28.41
N ALA A 427 23.61 -0.10 -28.51
CA ALA A 427 24.31 -1.02 -29.39
C ALA A 427 24.13 -2.51 -28.98
N GLU A 428 23.69 -2.74 -27.75
CA GLU A 428 23.38 -4.06 -27.18
C GLU A 428 21.89 -4.43 -27.30
N TYR A 429 21.05 -3.58 -27.92
CA TYR A 429 19.62 -3.86 -28.10
C TYR A 429 19.39 -5.20 -28.80
N GLY A 430 18.50 -6.01 -28.25
CA GLY A 430 18.16 -7.33 -28.78
C GLY A 430 19.26 -8.40 -28.63
N ARG A 431 20.38 -8.10 -27.94
CA ARG A 431 21.42 -9.08 -27.61
C ARG A 431 21.06 -9.86 -26.35
N TYR A 432 20.02 -10.68 -26.48
CA TYR A 432 19.51 -11.48 -25.37
C TYR A 432 20.49 -12.54 -24.90
N LEU A 433 20.32 -12.93 -23.64
CA LEU A 433 21.19 -13.83 -22.91
C LEU A 433 20.62 -15.26 -22.86
N SER A 434 21.51 -16.24 -22.78
CA SER A 434 21.13 -17.62 -22.47
C SER A 434 20.66 -17.75 -21.02
N ILE A 435 19.96 -18.85 -20.70
CA ILE A 435 19.57 -19.19 -19.32
C ILE A 435 20.77 -19.11 -18.38
N ASP A 436 21.89 -19.76 -18.74
CA ASP A 436 23.09 -19.80 -17.90
C ASP A 436 23.66 -18.40 -17.65
N ALA A 437 23.65 -17.53 -18.66
CA ALA A 437 24.15 -16.16 -18.53
C ALA A 437 23.24 -15.30 -17.63
N VAL A 438 21.92 -15.43 -17.75
CA VAL A 438 20.95 -14.70 -16.91
C VAL A 438 21.00 -15.21 -15.46
N ASN A 439 21.10 -16.52 -15.26
CA ASN A 439 21.24 -17.12 -13.94
C ASN A 439 22.58 -16.72 -13.30
N ALA A 440 23.68 -16.72 -14.05
CA ALA A 440 24.97 -16.25 -13.57
C ALA A 440 24.96 -14.75 -13.21
N LEU A 441 24.21 -13.92 -13.93
CA LEU A 441 24.08 -12.48 -13.65
C LEU A 441 23.41 -12.22 -12.30
N THR A 442 22.47 -13.09 -11.92
CA THR A 442 21.64 -12.95 -10.71
C THR A 442 22.02 -13.92 -9.60
N ALA A 443 23.03 -14.77 -9.80
CA ALA A 443 23.40 -15.79 -8.83
C ALA A 443 23.80 -15.17 -7.47
N PRO A 444 23.37 -15.75 -6.34
CA PRO A 444 23.92 -15.45 -5.04
C PRO A 444 25.42 -15.79 -5.01
N ALA A 445 26.17 -15.13 -4.15
CA ALA A 445 27.55 -15.54 -3.89
C ALA A 445 27.57 -16.98 -3.33
N GLN A 446 28.58 -17.79 -3.67
CA GLN A 446 28.71 -19.14 -3.10
C GLN A 446 28.75 -19.10 -1.56
N GLU A 447 29.43 -18.10 -1.00
CA GLU A 447 29.45 -17.85 0.44
C GLU A 447 28.05 -17.62 1.03
N THR A 448 27.12 -17.05 0.27
CA THR A 448 25.73 -16.89 0.70
C THR A 448 25.01 -18.23 0.78
N LEU A 449 25.13 -19.06 -0.26
CA LEU A 449 24.54 -20.40 -0.25
C LEU A 449 25.13 -21.26 0.89
N ASP A 450 26.44 -21.22 1.06
CA ASP A 450 27.15 -21.97 2.10
C ASP A 450 26.71 -21.51 3.50
N ALA A 451 26.61 -20.20 3.74
CA ALA A 451 26.16 -19.66 5.02
C ALA A 451 24.70 -20.03 5.33
N VAL A 452 23.80 -19.92 4.35
CA VAL A 452 22.39 -20.27 4.52
C VAL A 452 22.22 -21.76 4.76
N HIS A 453 22.90 -22.63 4.00
CA HIS A 453 22.87 -24.07 4.23
C HIS A 453 23.46 -24.45 5.60
N ALA A 454 24.57 -23.82 6.02
CA ALA A 454 25.14 -24.05 7.34
C ALA A 454 24.16 -23.68 8.46
N TRP A 455 23.42 -22.57 8.30
CA TRP A 455 22.38 -22.15 9.24
C TRP A 455 21.17 -23.11 9.25
N LEU A 456 20.70 -23.54 8.07
CA LEU A 456 19.58 -24.49 7.94
C LEU A 456 19.91 -25.91 8.44
N GLY A 457 21.19 -26.26 8.53
CA GLY A 457 21.65 -27.55 9.05
C GLY A 457 21.30 -28.72 8.13
N HIS A 458 20.67 -29.77 8.67
CA HIS A 458 20.38 -31.03 7.95
C HIS A 458 19.05 -31.03 7.19
N ARG A 459 18.35 -29.90 7.13
CA ARG A 459 17.03 -29.80 6.49
C ARG A 459 17.15 -30.01 4.99
N ARG A 460 16.12 -30.61 4.37
CA ARG A 460 16.06 -30.75 2.92
C ARG A 460 15.76 -29.38 2.32
N THR A 461 16.55 -28.98 1.33
CA THR A 461 16.36 -27.75 0.58
C THR A 461 16.33 -27.99 -0.92
N GLU A 462 15.62 -27.13 -1.64
CA GLU A 462 15.55 -27.11 -3.09
C GLU A 462 15.84 -25.69 -3.58
N TYR A 463 16.93 -25.51 -4.32
CA TYR A 463 17.35 -24.21 -4.84
C TYR A 463 16.99 -24.07 -6.31
N SER A 464 16.30 -23.00 -6.67
CA SER A 464 16.11 -22.60 -8.05
C SER A 464 17.08 -21.48 -8.44
N ALA A 465 17.95 -21.75 -9.41
CA ALA A 465 18.78 -20.71 -10.03
C ALA A 465 17.97 -19.72 -10.89
N ALA A 466 16.75 -20.12 -11.29
CA ALA A 466 15.85 -19.30 -12.09
C ALA A 466 15.22 -18.19 -11.24
N THR A 467 14.87 -18.47 -9.98
CA THR A 467 14.26 -17.49 -9.06
C THR A 467 15.16 -17.05 -7.92
N ASN A 468 16.30 -17.71 -7.69
CA ASN A 468 17.07 -17.54 -6.46
C ASN A 468 16.28 -17.87 -5.18
N ILE A 469 15.21 -18.66 -5.29
CA ILE A 469 14.46 -19.14 -4.15
C ILE A 469 15.06 -20.43 -3.64
N LEU A 470 15.22 -20.51 -2.32
CA LEU A 470 15.57 -21.73 -1.60
C LEU A 470 14.34 -22.19 -0.80
N THR A 471 13.68 -23.25 -1.27
CA THR A 471 12.58 -23.89 -0.57
C THR A 471 13.13 -24.81 0.51
N VAL A 472 12.61 -24.68 1.74
CA VAL A 472 13.01 -25.44 2.91
C VAL A 472 11.88 -26.36 3.34
N HIS A 473 12.15 -27.66 3.42
CA HIS A 473 11.20 -28.65 3.91
C HIS A 473 11.57 -29.07 5.33
N SER A 474 10.61 -28.94 6.25
CA SER A 474 10.82 -29.20 7.67
C SER A 474 9.51 -29.53 8.39
N THR A 475 9.61 -29.99 9.62
CA THR A 475 8.47 -30.05 10.54
C THR A 475 8.29 -28.74 11.29
N VAL A 476 7.08 -28.44 11.75
CA VAL A 476 6.80 -27.27 12.60
C VAL A 476 7.74 -27.22 13.81
N GLY A 477 8.01 -28.35 14.46
CA GLY A 477 8.90 -28.43 15.62
C GLY A 477 10.36 -28.09 15.29
N GLU A 478 10.85 -28.47 14.11
CA GLU A 478 12.18 -28.10 13.63
C GLU A 478 12.26 -26.62 13.29
N THR A 479 11.22 -26.05 12.67
CA THR A 479 11.15 -24.63 12.32
C THR A 479 11.12 -23.74 13.56
N ARG A 480 10.30 -24.10 14.56
CA ARG A 480 10.23 -23.40 15.86
C ARG A 480 11.60 -23.30 16.52
N LYS A 481 12.36 -24.40 16.50
CA LYS A 481 13.71 -24.46 17.08
C LYS A 481 14.73 -23.64 16.28
N LEU A 482 14.62 -23.63 14.95
CA LEU A 482 15.54 -22.89 14.09
C LEU A 482 15.37 -21.37 14.24
N LEU A 483 14.12 -20.93 14.30
CA LEU A 483 13.74 -19.52 14.19
C LEU A 483 13.35 -18.91 15.55
N SER A 484 13.53 -19.67 16.65
CA SER A 484 13.15 -19.28 18.02
C SER A 484 11.77 -18.63 18.13
N THR A 485 10.79 -19.09 17.35
CA THR A 485 9.43 -18.53 17.28
C THR A 485 8.38 -19.62 17.38
N GLY A 486 7.15 -19.27 17.77
CA GLY A 486 6.01 -20.17 17.64
C GLY A 486 5.54 -20.23 16.18
N ILE A 487 4.84 -21.29 15.82
CA ILE A 487 4.19 -21.42 14.51
C ILE A 487 2.74 -21.79 14.79
N ALA A 488 1.81 -20.99 14.30
CA ALA A 488 0.39 -21.19 14.55
C ALA A 488 -0.42 -21.12 13.28
N GLU A 489 -1.60 -21.73 13.35
CA GLU A 489 -2.64 -21.57 12.37
C GLU A 489 -3.37 -20.26 12.61
N PHE A 490 -3.39 -19.37 11.62
CA PHE A 490 -4.14 -18.13 11.62
C PHE A 490 -5.31 -18.25 10.66
N GLU A 491 -6.43 -17.65 11.04
CA GLU A 491 -7.70 -17.65 10.29
C GLU A 491 -8.15 -16.24 9.97
N HIS A 492 -8.58 -16.03 8.74
CA HIS A 492 -9.10 -14.75 8.28
C HIS A 492 -10.51 -14.51 8.83
N THR A 493 -10.77 -13.29 9.32
CA THR A 493 -12.08 -12.96 9.94
C THR A 493 -13.20 -12.66 8.94
N ALA A 494 -12.89 -12.33 7.68
CA ALA A 494 -13.92 -12.09 6.65
C ALA A 494 -14.30 -13.38 5.91
N LYS A 495 -15.61 -13.65 5.80
CA LYS A 495 -16.17 -14.71 4.95
C LYS A 495 -16.17 -14.26 3.49
N VAL A 496 -15.60 -15.06 2.59
CA VAL A 496 -15.63 -14.80 1.14
C VAL A 496 -16.65 -15.74 0.47
N ASN A 497 -17.70 -15.17 -0.14
CA ASN A 497 -18.65 -15.87 -1.03
C ASN A 497 -19.24 -17.19 -0.52
N GLY A 498 -19.47 -17.31 0.79
CA GLY A 498 -20.09 -18.51 1.39
C GLY A 498 -19.22 -19.77 1.35
N LYS A 499 -17.92 -19.67 1.01
CA LYS A 499 -16.93 -20.75 1.17
C LYS A 499 -16.18 -20.59 2.50
N ASP A 500 -15.71 -21.72 3.04
CA ASP A 500 -15.03 -21.79 4.33
C ASP A 500 -13.70 -21.02 4.35
N VAL A 501 -13.59 -20.13 5.33
CA VAL A 501 -12.46 -19.88 6.24
C VAL A 501 -11.03 -20.15 5.72
N LEU A 502 -10.31 -19.07 5.41
CA LEU A 502 -8.90 -19.07 5.01
C LEU A 502 -7.99 -19.34 6.21
N ARG A 503 -7.07 -20.31 6.10
CA ARG A 503 -6.13 -20.68 7.19
C ARG A 503 -4.68 -20.78 6.72
N VAL A 504 -3.74 -20.26 7.51
CA VAL A 504 -2.30 -20.33 7.22
C VAL A 504 -1.46 -20.71 8.41
N LEU A 505 -0.28 -21.27 8.15
CA LEU A 505 0.79 -21.36 9.14
C LEU A 505 1.70 -20.15 9.06
N ARG A 506 1.89 -19.45 10.18
CA ARG A 506 2.83 -18.32 10.31
C ARG A 506 3.57 -18.33 11.62
N ALA A 507 4.71 -17.63 11.64
CA ALA A 507 5.41 -17.29 12.86
C ALA A 507 4.47 -16.48 13.78
N THR A 508 4.42 -16.82 15.06
CA THR A 508 3.59 -16.12 16.05
C THR A 508 4.29 -14.90 16.66
N ALA A 509 5.58 -14.75 16.37
CA ALA A 509 6.45 -13.69 16.84
C ALA A 509 7.60 -13.50 15.85
N ALA A 510 8.36 -12.41 16.01
CA ALA A 510 9.57 -12.18 15.23
C ALA A 510 10.49 -13.41 15.25
N MET A 511 11.04 -13.72 14.08
CA MET A 511 11.92 -14.86 13.90
C MET A 511 13.36 -14.48 14.23
N ASP A 512 14.04 -15.32 14.98
CA ASP A 512 15.45 -15.19 15.29
C ASP A 512 16.28 -15.70 14.10
N ILE A 513 16.51 -14.81 13.14
CA ILE A 513 17.41 -15.04 12.01
C ILE A 513 18.73 -14.33 12.34
N PRO A 514 19.87 -15.05 12.40
CA PRO A 514 21.15 -14.42 12.67
C PRO A 514 21.45 -13.29 11.68
N GLU A 515 21.99 -12.16 12.16
CA GLU A 515 22.25 -10.97 11.34
C GLU A 515 23.06 -11.27 10.06
N HIS A 516 24.06 -12.15 10.16
CA HIS A 516 24.89 -12.57 9.03
C HIS A 516 24.14 -13.40 7.96
N ILE A 517 22.97 -13.94 8.29
CA ILE A 517 22.03 -14.58 7.36
C ILE A 517 21.01 -13.55 6.87
N ARG A 518 20.47 -12.70 7.77
CA ARG A 518 19.50 -11.66 7.41
C ARG A 518 20.04 -10.74 6.31
N SER A 519 21.33 -10.40 6.36
CA SER A 519 22.00 -9.58 5.34
C SER A 519 22.22 -10.28 3.99
N LYS A 520 21.82 -11.55 3.84
CA LYS A 520 22.03 -12.38 2.64
C LYS A 520 20.72 -12.86 1.99
N ILE A 521 19.58 -12.60 2.64
CA ILE A 521 18.25 -13.00 2.19
C ILE A 521 17.40 -11.75 1.92
N THR A 522 16.50 -11.83 0.95
CA THR A 522 15.58 -10.74 0.61
C THR A 522 14.27 -10.86 1.38
N PHE A 523 13.72 -12.06 1.51
CA PHE A 523 12.49 -12.33 2.26
C PHE A 523 12.44 -13.76 2.80
N THR A 524 11.51 -14.01 3.73
CA THR A 524 11.04 -15.36 4.05
C THR A 524 9.51 -15.40 4.02
N THR A 525 8.93 -16.58 3.92
CA THR A 525 7.46 -16.70 3.77
C THR A 525 6.73 -17.00 5.10
N LEU A 526 7.48 -17.02 6.21
CA LEU A 526 6.96 -17.31 7.56
C LEU A 526 6.73 -16.07 8.44
N ASP A 527 7.46 -14.98 8.21
CA ASP A 527 7.31 -13.67 8.88
C ASP A 527 6.44 -12.69 8.10
N GLN A 528 6.09 -13.02 6.85
CA GLN A 528 5.04 -12.31 6.12
C GLN A 528 3.73 -12.49 6.87
N ALA A 529 3.03 -11.38 7.14
CA ALA A 529 1.68 -11.43 7.72
C ALA A 529 0.87 -12.49 6.97
N PRO A 530 0.00 -13.26 7.66
CA PRO A 530 -0.99 -14.09 6.99
C PRO A 530 -1.57 -13.27 5.85
N ILE A 531 -1.34 -13.75 4.63
CA ILE A 531 -1.54 -12.95 3.43
C ILE A 531 -2.99 -12.45 3.46
N HIS A 532 -3.30 -11.29 2.93
CA HIS A 532 -4.65 -11.09 2.44
C HIS A 532 -4.49 -11.19 0.94
N VAL A 533 -5.00 -12.23 0.31
CA VAL A 533 -5.53 -11.98 -1.02
C VAL A 533 -7.01 -12.15 -0.84
N ASN A 534 -7.65 -11.01 -0.92
CA ASN A 534 -8.79 -11.00 -1.79
C ASN A 534 -8.27 -11.36 -3.19
N ALA A 535 -8.20 -12.65 -3.53
CA ALA A 535 -8.44 -13.04 -4.91
C ALA A 535 -9.92 -12.73 -5.18
N LYS A 536 -10.26 -11.46 -5.14
CA LYS A 536 -11.58 -10.95 -5.45
C LYS A 536 -11.59 -10.51 -6.92
N GLY A 537 -10.42 -10.18 -7.48
CA GLY A 537 -10.14 -10.21 -8.91
C GLY A 537 -9.92 -11.63 -9.46
N ARG A 538 -10.94 -12.50 -9.39
CA ARG A 538 -11.18 -13.25 -10.63
C ARG A 538 -11.59 -12.17 -11.63
N PRO A 539 -10.99 -12.04 -12.82
CA PRO A 539 -11.68 -11.35 -13.90
C PRO A 539 -13.09 -11.94 -13.91
N VAL A 540 -14.10 -11.15 -13.54
CA VAL A 540 -15.46 -11.63 -13.59
C VAL A 540 -15.73 -11.73 -15.07
N LEU A 541 -15.53 -12.91 -15.66
CA LEU A 541 -15.87 -13.18 -17.05
C LEU A 541 -17.29 -12.70 -17.27
N HIS A 542 -17.41 -11.56 -17.92
CA HIS A 542 -18.70 -10.94 -18.08
C HIS A 542 -19.40 -11.60 -19.25
N THR A 543 -20.09 -12.71 -18.98
CA THR A 543 -20.88 -13.37 -20.01
C THR A 543 -22.05 -12.48 -20.44
N GLY A 544 -22.22 -12.28 -21.75
CA GLY A 544 -23.49 -11.89 -22.33
C GLY A 544 -24.30 -13.12 -22.70
N ARG A 545 -25.63 -13.14 -22.45
CA ARG A 545 -26.49 -14.12 -23.17
C ARG A 545 -26.42 -13.78 -24.66
N PRO A 546 -26.46 -14.77 -25.58
CA PRO A 546 -26.62 -14.52 -27.01
C PRO A 546 -28.05 -14.01 -27.29
N SER A 547 -28.34 -12.78 -26.87
CA SER A 547 -29.46 -11.98 -27.37
C SER A 547 -28.89 -10.99 -28.36
N LYS A 548 -29.52 -10.89 -29.54
CA LYS A 548 -29.17 -10.02 -30.67
C LYS A 548 -28.34 -8.81 -30.24
N LEU A 549 -27.11 -8.72 -30.78
CA LEU A 549 -26.27 -7.53 -30.75
C LEU A 549 -27.16 -6.28 -30.86
N GLU A 550 -26.99 -5.34 -29.93
CA GLU A 550 -27.71 -4.08 -30.03
C GLU A 550 -27.29 -3.35 -31.31
N ALA A 551 -28.15 -2.47 -31.83
CA ALA A 551 -27.88 -1.78 -33.08
C ALA A 551 -26.58 -0.96 -32.99
N GLY A 552 -25.53 -1.40 -33.71
CA GLY A 552 -24.22 -0.76 -33.74
C GLY A 552 -23.08 -1.56 -33.09
N GLN A 553 -23.36 -2.64 -32.36
CA GLN A 553 -22.32 -3.52 -31.82
C GLN A 553 -21.79 -4.50 -32.87
N VAL A 554 -20.48 -4.77 -32.84
CA VAL A 554 -19.78 -5.66 -33.79
C VAL A 554 -19.19 -6.84 -33.02
N GLU A 555 -19.33 -8.06 -33.56
CA GLU A 555 -18.61 -9.24 -33.05
C GLU A 555 -17.13 -9.14 -33.37
N ALA A 556 -16.29 -9.26 -32.33
CA ALA A 556 -14.84 -9.29 -32.44
C ALA A 556 -14.37 -10.66 -32.95
N THR A 557 -14.81 -11.06 -34.14
CA THR A 557 -14.34 -12.30 -34.79
C THR A 557 -12.87 -12.15 -35.21
N PRO A 558 -12.09 -13.25 -35.33
CA PRO A 558 -10.71 -13.18 -35.79
C PRO A 558 -10.52 -12.42 -37.11
N ALA A 559 -11.43 -12.62 -38.07
CA ALA A 559 -11.39 -11.92 -39.35
C ALA A 559 -11.65 -10.41 -39.21
N PHE A 560 -12.57 -10.02 -38.32
CA PHE A 560 -12.83 -8.62 -38.02
C PHE A 560 -11.61 -7.95 -37.39
N ILE A 561 -11.01 -8.56 -36.36
CA ILE A 561 -9.84 -8.01 -35.66
C ILE A 561 -8.66 -7.88 -36.62
N LYS A 562 -8.36 -8.92 -37.42
CA LYS A 562 -7.29 -8.87 -38.43
C LYS A 562 -7.51 -7.73 -39.42
N LYS A 563 -8.75 -7.51 -39.86
CA LYS A 563 -9.07 -6.39 -40.74
C LYS A 563 -8.92 -5.03 -40.04
N LEU A 564 -9.40 -4.91 -38.80
CA LEU A 564 -9.33 -3.68 -38.01
C LEU A 564 -7.87 -3.21 -37.81
N TYR A 565 -6.97 -4.16 -37.55
CA TYR A 565 -5.55 -3.89 -37.28
C TYR A 565 -4.62 -4.09 -38.48
N ASN A 566 -5.17 -4.22 -39.70
CA ASN A 566 -4.40 -4.42 -40.94
C ASN A 566 -3.43 -5.62 -40.90
N VAL A 567 -3.84 -6.73 -40.29
CA VAL A 567 -3.06 -7.97 -40.25
C VAL A 567 -3.24 -8.72 -41.58
N PRO A 568 -2.15 -9.10 -42.27
CA PRO A 568 -2.23 -9.92 -43.48
C PRO A 568 -2.91 -11.27 -43.20
N THR A 569 -3.84 -11.66 -44.06
CA THR A 569 -4.65 -12.88 -43.86
C THR A 569 -3.90 -14.17 -44.21
N ASP A 570 -2.82 -14.07 -44.98
CA ASP A 570 -1.97 -15.18 -45.43
C ASP A 570 -0.72 -15.38 -44.57
N LEU A 571 -0.43 -14.46 -43.64
CA LEU A 571 0.69 -14.58 -42.72
C LEU A 571 0.44 -15.71 -41.72
N THR A 572 1.35 -16.68 -41.70
CA THR A 572 1.30 -17.86 -40.81
C THR A 572 2.64 -18.04 -40.12
N VAL A 573 2.59 -18.52 -38.88
CA VAL A 573 3.77 -18.67 -38.02
C VAL A 573 4.48 -19.99 -38.31
N LYS A 574 5.82 -19.97 -38.30
CA LYS A 574 6.68 -21.15 -38.50
C LYS A 574 7.79 -21.26 -37.46
N LEU A 575 8.27 -20.12 -36.95
CA LEU A 575 9.43 -20.02 -36.07
C LEU A 575 9.07 -19.46 -34.69
N ALA A 576 8.18 -18.45 -34.64
CA ALA A 576 7.79 -17.85 -33.37
C ALA A 576 6.90 -18.77 -32.52
N THR A 577 6.99 -18.63 -31.20
CA THR A 577 6.24 -19.41 -30.21
C THR A 577 5.53 -18.49 -29.24
N GLN A 578 4.41 -18.94 -28.70
CA GLN A 578 3.56 -18.13 -27.83
C GLN A 578 2.97 -18.96 -26.69
N SER A 579 2.37 -18.30 -25.71
CA SER A 579 1.74 -18.97 -24.59
C SER A 579 0.71 -18.12 -23.89
N VAL A 580 -0.16 -18.81 -23.16
CA VAL A 580 -1.13 -18.24 -22.24
C VAL A 580 -0.91 -18.88 -20.86
N ALA A 581 -1.07 -18.10 -19.81
CA ALA A 581 -1.00 -18.59 -18.43
C ALA A 581 -2.40 -18.70 -17.85
N ALA A 582 -2.79 -19.91 -17.43
CA ALA A 582 -4.06 -20.21 -16.81
C ALA A 582 -3.85 -20.42 -15.31
N PHE A 583 -4.20 -19.40 -14.55
CA PHE A 583 -4.16 -19.39 -13.09
C PHE A 583 -5.51 -19.83 -12.52
N TYR A 584 -5.51 -20.22 -11.24
CA TYR A 584 -6.71 -20.71 -10.55
C TYR A 584 -7.32 -22.00 -11.15
N ASP A 585 -8.47 -22.44 -10.63
CA ASP A 585 -9.15 -23.69 -11.05
C ASP A 585 -9.91 -23.54 -12.39
N GLU A 586 -9.20 -23.18 -13.47
CA GLU A 586 -9.78 -23.03 -14.82
C GLU A 586 -9.12 -23.98 -15.83
N SER A 587 -9.92 -24.69 -16.61
CA SER A 587 -9.42 -25.70 -17.56
C SER A 587 -9.73 -25.32 -19.00
N TRP A 588 -8.97 -25.83 -19.96
CA TRP A 588 -9.23 -25.62 -21.40
C TRP A 588 -9.64 -26.93 -22.08
N SER A 589 -10.44 -26.84 -23.14
CA SER A 589 -10.95 -27.99 -23.89
C SER A 589 -10.42 -28.01 -25.32
N ALA A 590 -9.88 -29.16 -25.75
CA ALA A 590 -9.48 -29.38 -27.13
C ALA A 590 -10.69 -29.39 -28.09
N ASP A 591 -11.85 -29.85 -27.62
CA ASP A 591 -13.07 -29.88 -28.42
C ASP A 591 -13.61 -28.46 -28.66
N ASP A 592 -13.52 -27.58 -27.66
CA ASP A 592 -13.90 -26.17 -27.80
C ASP A 592 -12.99 -25.43 -28.77
N LEU A 593 -11.67 -25.64 -28.68
CA LEU A 593 -10.71 -25.08 -29.63
C LEU A 593 -11.01 -25.57 -31.06
N ALA A 594 -11.24 -26.86 -31.25
CA ALA A 594 -11.56 -27.42 -32.57
C ALA A 594 -12.90 -26.89 -33.13
N ALA A 595 -13.90 -26.69 -32.27
CA ALA A 595 -15.17 -26.08 -32.65
C ALA A 595 -14.98 -24.62 -33.08
N PHE A 596 -14.17 -23.86 -32.34
CA PHE A 596 -13.81 -22.48 -32.68
C PHE A 596 -13.04 -22.40 -34.02
N GLU A 597 -12.03 -23.24 -34.22
CA GLU A 597 -11.26 -23.32 -35.47
C GLU A 597 -12.16 -23.57 -36.68
N LYS A 598 -13.11 -24.52 -36.52
CA LYS A 598 -14.09 -24.82 -37.55
C LYS A 598 -15.03 -23.64 -37.81
N ALA A 599 -15.51 -22.97 -36.77
CA ALA A 599 -16.45 -21.86 -36.89
C ALA A 599 -15.83 -20.65 -37.61
N TYR A 600 -14.56 -20.35 -37.34
CA TYR A 600 -13.87 -19.17 -37.87
C TYR A 600 -12.85 -19.45 -38.96
N SER A 601 -12.75 -20.70 -39.42
CA SER A 601 -11.77 -21.14 -40.43
C SER A 601 -10.33 -20.78 -40.05
N THR A 602 -10.01 -20.89 -38.76
CA THR A 602 -8.65 -20.70 -38.23
C THR A 602 -7.97 -22.05 -38.03
N LYS A 603 -6.66 -22.02 -37.76
CA LYS A 603 -5.87 -23.23 -37.51
C LYS A 603 -4.75 -22.93 -36.51
N ALA A 604 -4.90 -23.42 -35.30
CA ALA A 604 -3.87 -23.44 -34.28
C ALA A 604 -2.69 -24.32 -34.74
N GLY A 605 -1.50 -23.97 -34.24
CA GLY A 605 -0.34 -24.87 -34.34
C GLY A 605 -0.42 -25.98 -33.31
N LYS A 606 0.74 -26.51 -32.93
CA LYS A 606 0.84 -27.49 -31.85
C LYS A 606 0.48 -26.84 -30.51
N ILE A 607 -0.42 -27.46 -29.75
CA ILE A 607 -0.73 -27.07 -28.37
C ILE A 607 0.10 -27.92 -27.41
N VAL A 608 0.79 -27.28 -26.47
CA VAL A 608 1.60 -27.93 -25.43
C VAL A 608 1.06 -27.50 -24.07
N GLN A 609 0.65 -28.45 -23.23
CA GLN A 609 0.30 -28.13 -21.85
C GLN A 609 1.54 -28.29 -20.94
N LYS A 610 1.78 -27.31 -20.07
CA LYS A 610 2.80 -27.33 -19.01
C LYS A 610 2.21 -26.83 -17.71
N GLY A 611 2.92 -26.98 -16.60
CA GLY A 611 2.45 -26.63 -15.26
C GLY A 611 2.16 -27.85 -14.40
N ASP A 612 1.81 -27.59 -13.14
CA ASP A 612 1.60 -28.55 -12.05
C ASP A 612 0.12 -28.85 -11.78
N ARG A 613 -0.80 -28.01 -12.26
CA ARG A 613 -2.24 -28.23 -12.09
C ARG A 613 -2.82 -29.20 -13.11
N TYR A 614 -3.73 -30.05 -12.63
CA TYR A 614 -4.54 -30.90 -13.50
C TYR A 614 -5.52 -30.06 -14.36
N ASN A 615 -5.52 -30.31 -15.67
CA ASN A 615 -6.45 -29.68 -16.62
C ASN A 615 -7.69 -30.56 -16.82
N ASN A 616 -8.83 -30.18 -16.25
CA ASN A 616 -10.10 -30.87 -16.44
C ASN A 616 -10.80 -30.42 -17.72
N MET A 617 -10.43 -31.00 -18.86
CA MET A 617 -10.97 -30.64 -20.18
C MET A 617 -12.50 -30.81 -20.32
N THR A 618 -13.16 -31.54 -19.41
CA THR A 618 -14.62 -31.72 -19.41
C THR A 618 -15.39 -30.59 -18.71
N ASN A 619 -14.69 -29.73 -17.98
CA ASN A 619 -15.24 -28.56 -17.31
C ASN A 619 -14.38 -27.33 -17.61
N PRO A 620 -14.35 -26.87 -18.88
CA PRO A 620 -13.52 -25.75 -19.27
C PRO A 620 -14.02 -24.43 -18.68
N GLY A 621 -13.09 -23.55 -18.31
CA GLY A 621 -13.33 -22.18 -17.86
C GLY A 621 -13.34 -21.20 -19.05
N GLY A 622 -14.00 -20.05 -18.89
CA GLY A 622 -14.11 -19.07 -19.96
C GLY A 622 -12.80 -18.34 -20.27
N GLU A 623 -11.99 -18.05 -19.26
CA GLU A 623 -10.80 -17.20 -19.36
C GLU A 623 -9.73 -17.85 -20.23
N VAL A 624 -9.27 -19.03 -19.81
CA VAL A 624 -8.28 -19.80 -20.57
C VAL A 624 -8.80 -20.21 -21.96
N SER A 625 -10.11 -20.40 -22.13
CA SER A 625 -10.71 -20.69 -23.42
C SER A 625 -10.64 -19.48 -24.37
N LEU A 626 -10.96 -18.29 -23.87
CA LEU A 626 -10.83 -17.02 -24.58
C LEU A 626 -9.39 -16.77 -25.01
N ASP A 627 -8.47 -16.84 -24.03
CA ASP A 627 -7.03 -16.63 -24.23
C ASP A 627 -6.48 -17.55 -25.32
N LEU A 628 -6.72 -18.86 -25.19
CA LEU A 628 -6.21 -19.87 -26.11
C LEU A 628 -6.81 -19.73 -27.51
N GLN A 629 -8.13 -19.50 -27.62
CA GLN A 629 -8.80 -19.41 -28.92
C GLN A 629 -8.33 -18.17 -29.69
N TYR A 630 -8.18 -17.03 -29.02
CA TYR A 630 -7.82 -15.79 -29.71
C TYR A 630 -6.33 -15.65 -29.99
N ILE A 631 -5.44 -16.07 -29.08
CA ILE A 631 -4.00 -16.03 -29.36
C ILE A 631 -3.64 -16.92 -30.57
N THR A 632 -4.28 -18.09 -30.70
CA THR A 632 -4.06 -19.03 -31.81
C THR A 632 -4.74 -18.58 -33.11
N ALA A 633 -5.86 -17.87 -33.02
CA ALA A 633 -6.54 -17.29 -34.18
C ALA A 633 -5.80 -16.12 -34.80
N MET A 634 -5.20 -15.27 -33.95
CA MET A 634 -4.41 -14.13 -34.40
C MET A 634 -3.10 -14.61 -35.03
N ALA A 635 -2.34 -15.47 -34.34
CA ALA A 635 -1.09 -16.05 -34.81
C ALA A 635 -1.28 -17.49 -35.31
N THR A 636 -1.96 -17.63 -36.45
CA THR A 636 -2.26 -18.94 -37.07
C THR A 636 -1.00 -19.80 -37.21
N ASN A 637 -1.09 -21.09 -36.86
CA ASN A 637 -0.03 -22.10 -36.90
C ASN A 637 1.11 -21.95 -35.87
N ALA A 638 1.05 -20.99 -34.93
CA ALA A 638 2.05 -20.86 -33.87
C ALA A 638 1.98 -22.04 -32.87
N GLU A 639 3.14 -22.57 -32.47
CA GLU A 639 3.20 -23.47 -31.30
C GLU A 639 2.82 -22.66 -30.06
N THR A 640 1.78 -23.13 -29.36
CA THR A 640 1.17 -22.43 -28.23
C THR A 640 1.27 -23.29 -26.97
N THR A 641 1.96 -22.77 -25.96
CA THR A 641 2.01 -23.40 -24.64
C THR A 641 0.85 -22.89 -23.78
N VAL A 642 0.11 -23.78 -23.13
CA VAL A 642 -0.87 -23.45 -22.09
C VAL A 642 -0.27 -23.82 -20.74
N TRP A 643 0.05 -22.82 -19.92
CA TRP A 643 0.57 -23.04 -18.58
C TRP A 643 -0.61 -23.20 -17.60
N THR A 644 -0.86 -24.41 -17.12
CA THR A 644 -1.86 -24.70 -16.09
C THR A 644 -1.16 -24.76 -14.73
N ILE A 645 -1.08 -23.62 -14.06
CA ILE A 645 -0.37 -23.48 -12.79
C ILE A 645 -1.38 -23.63 -11.65
N ASP A 646 -1.00 -24.38 -10.63
CA ASP A 646 -1.83 -24.57 -9.45
C ASP A 646 -1.88 -23.28 -8.65
N GLY A 647 -3.08 -22.92 -8.24
CA GLY A 647 -3.37 -21.67 -7.55
C GLY A 647 -4.71 -21.86 -6.88
N SER A 648 -4.71 -22.39 -5.66
CA SER A 648 -5.96 -22.80 -5.02
C SER A 648 -6.28 -21.98 -3.78
N ASN A 649 -5.31 -21.25 -3.23
CA ASN A 649 -5.50 -20.62 -1.94
C ASN A 649 -4.51 -19.49 -1.67
N PRO A 650 -4.89 -18.21 -1.71
CA PRO A 650 -3.96 -17.08 -1.78
C PRO A 650 -2.94 -16.82 -0.64
N PHE A 651 -2.55 -17.79 0.19
CA PHE A 651 -1.98 -17.51 1.49
C PHE A 651 -0.63 -18.14 1.81
N SER A 652 0.19 -18.42 0.80
CA SER A 652 1.64 -18.54 0.94
C SER A 652 2.34 -18.36 -0.41
N SER A 653 3.68 -18.30 -0.41
CA SER A 653 4.51 -18.42 -1.62
C SER A 653 4.22 -19.64 -2.49
N ASP A 654 3.46 -20.60 -1.99
CA ASP A 654 3.10 -21.83 -2.69
C ASP A 654 1.80 -21.68 -3.52
N ASP A 655 1.05 -20.58 -3.44
CA ASP A 655 -0.28 -20.47 -4.07
C ASP A 655 -0.54 -19.19 -4.92
N GLU A 656 0.34 -18.17 -4.87
CA GLU A 656 0.32 -17.09 -5.85
C GLU A 656 1.10 -17.54 -7.09
N PRO A 657 0.43 -17.81 -8.21
CA PRO A 657 1.00 -18.68 -9.22
C PRO A 657 2.03 -17.97 -10.09
N PHE A 658 2.15 -16.64 -10.00
CA PHE A 658 3.04 -15.87 -10.87
C PHE A 658 4.53 -16.21 -10.69
N VAL A 659 5.04 -16.37 -9.46
CA VAL A 659 6.45 -16.74 -9.24
C VAL A 659 6.69 -18.21 -9.58
N SER A 660 5.76 -19.12 -9.26
CA SER A 660 5.85 -20.53 -9.68
C SER A 660 5.87 -20.67 -11.21
N TRP A 661 4.97 -19.95 -11.88
CA TRP A 661 4.95 -19.83 -13.33
C TRP A 661 6.26 -19.27 -13.87
N ALA A 662 6.73 -18.17 -13.30
CA ALA A 662 7.96 -17.53 -13.74
C ALA A 662 9.19 -18.41 -13.52
N ASP A 663 9.23 -19.20 -12.45
CA ASP A 663 10.25 -20.21 -12.20
C ASP A 663 10.31 -21.25 -13.33
N GLN A 664 9.15 -21.83 -13.67
CA GLN A 664 9.06 -22.83 -14.74
C GLN A 664 9.39 -22.26 -16.12
N VAL A 665 8.93 -21.04 -16.43
CA VAL A 665 9.27 -20.32 -17.67
C VAL A 665 10.77 -20.03 -17.75
N LEU A 666 11.36 -19.55 -16.65
CA LEU A 666 12.78 -19.19 -16.63
C LEU A 666 13.70 -20.42 -16.61
N ALA A 667 13.23 -21.55 -16.08
CA ALA A 667 13.95 -22.83 -16.11
C ALA A 667 13.86 -23.55 -17.46
N ASP A 668 12.84 -23.26 -18.28
CA ASP A 668 12.62 -23.94 -19.56
C ASP A 668 13.45 -23.33 -20.71
N PRO A 669 14.44 -24.05 -21.27
CA PRO A 669 15.22 -23.60 -22.42
C PRO A 669 14.40 -23.47 -23.72
N ALA A 670 13.24 -24.14 -23.79
CA ALA A 670 12.33 -24.11 -24.93
C ALA A 670 11.03 -23.36 -24.62
N THR A 671 11.06 -22.42 -23.65
CA THR A 671 9.90 -21.58 -23.34
C THR A 671 9.46 -20.74 -24.55
N SER A 672 8.21 -20.31 -24.53
CA SER A 672 7.64 -19.46 -25.56
C SER A 672 8.30 -18.07 -25.58
N LEU A 673 8.33 -17.43 -26.76
CA LEU A 673 8.86 -16.06 -26.89
C LEU A 673 7.86 -14.99 -26.43
N VAL A 674 6.57 -15.32 -26.43
CA VAL A 674 5.48 -14.42 -26.04
C VAL A 674 4.61 -15.09 -24.99
N HIS A 675 4.30 -14.37 -23.92
CA HIS A 675 3.43 -14.81 -22.83
C HIS A 675 2.31 -13.80 -22.61
N SER A 676 1.06 -14.28 -22.64
CA SER A 676 -0.14 -13.51 -22.32
C SER A 676 -0.63 -13.88 -20.92
N ILE A 677 -0.89 -12.87 -20.09
CA ILE A 677 -1.41 -13.00 -18.73
C ILE A 677 -2.66 -12.14 -18.60
N SER A 678 -3.77 -12.77 -18.22
CA SER A 678 -5.07 -12.13 -18.05
C SER A 678 -5.52 -12.13 -16.58
N TYR A 679 -4.56 -11.90 -15.66
CA TYR A 679 -4.79 -11.94 -14.21
C TYR A 679 -4.00 -10.83 -13.52
N GLY A 680 -4.54 -10.31 -12.42
CA GLY A 680 -3.92 -9.29 -11.60
C GLY A 680 -4.68 -9.09 -10.28
N ASP A 681 -4.08 -8.26 -9.43
CA ASP A 681 -4.53 -7.84 -8.11
C ASP A 681 -4.48 -6.31 -8.03
N GLU A 682 -5.08 -5.73 -6.99
CA GLU A 682 -4.85 -4.32 -6.68
C GLU A 682 -3.41 -4.10 -6.18
N GLU A 683 -2.75 -3.06 -6.68
CA GLU A 683 -1.36 -2.75 -6.36
C GLU A 683 -1.18 -2.37 -4.89
N ASP A 684 -2.09 -1.55 -4.35
CA ASP A 684 -2.04 -1.20 -2.92
C ASP A 684 -2.19 -2.46 -2.05
N HIS A 685 -3.03 -3.40 -2.48
CA HIS A 685 -3.25 -4.65 -1.79
C HIS A 685 -2.02 -5.56 -1.81
N ILE A 686 -1.44 -5.85 -2.98
CA ILE A 686 -0.26 -6.72 -3.05
C ILE A 686 0.93 -6.10 -2.30
N MET A 687 1.00 -4.77 -2.24
CA MET A 687 2.06 -4.04 -1.54
C MET A 687 1.85 -4.01 -0.02
N GLU A 688 0.61 -3.93 0.44
CA GLU A 688 0.24 -4.14 1.85
C GLU A 688 0.61 -5.57 2.31
N VAL A 689 0.39 -6.57 1.46
CA VAL A 689 0.38 -7.98 1.90
C VAL A 689 1.64 -8.76 1.56
N SER A 690 2.37 -8.40 0.50
CA SER A 690 3.55 -9.12 0.01
C SER A 690 4.43 -8.30 -0.94
N LYS A 691 4.84 -7.09 -0.52
CA LYS A 691 5.73 -6.20 -1.30
C LYS A 691 6.99 -6.90 -1.85
N ASP A 692 7.63 -7.73 -1.04
CA ASP A 692 8.84 -8.45 -1.46
C ASP A 692 8.56 -9.48 -2.56
N TYR A 693 7.37 -10.11 -2.57
CA TYR A 693 6.95 -11.02 -3.64
C TYR A 693 6.73 -10.25 -4.94
N ALA A 694 6.07 -9.09 -4.89
CA ALA A 694 5.87 -8.25 -6.06
C ALA A 694 7.20 -7.82 -6.69
N PHE A 695 8.13 -7.30 -5.89
CA PHE A 695 9.48 -6.94 -6.34
C PHE A 695 10.31 -8.13 -6.80
N HIS A 696 10.06 -9.30 -6.20
CA HIS A 696 10.68 -10.52 -6.67
C HIS A 696 10.19 -10.87 -8.08
N LEU A 697 8.88 -10.86 -8.33
CA LEU A 697 8.33 -11.11 -9.65
C LEU A 697 8.84 -10.10 -10.69
N ASP A 698 8.99 -8.83 -10.32
CA ASP A 698 9.59 -7.81 -11.20
C ASP A 698 11.01 -8.18 -11.64
N THR A 699 11.81 -8.69 -10.70
CA THR A 699 13.16 -9.22 -10.99
C THR A 699 13.07 -10.37 -12.01
N LEU A 700 12.04 -11.23 -11.90
CA LEU A 700 11.81 -12.32 -12.85
C LEU A 700 11.37 -11.81 -14.22
N PHE A 701 10.53 -10.77 -14.30
CA PHE A 701 10.20 -10.10 -15.56
C PHE A 701 11.44 -9.51 -16.22
N GLN A 702 12.35 -8.91 -15.46
CA GLN A 702 13.65 -8.47 -16.00
C GLN A 702 14.46 -9.64 -16.54
N LYS A 703 14.53 -10.77 -15.82
CA LYS A 703 15.21 -11.98 -16.30
C LYS A 703 14.57 -12.52 -17.59
N MET A 704 13.25 -12.48 -17.71
CA MET A 704 12.54 -12.86 -18.94
C MET A 704 12.89 -11.91 -20.10
N ALA A 705 12.87 -10.60 -19.86
CA ALA A 705 13.28 -9.60 -20.84
C ALA A 705 14.72 -9.79 -21.32
N LEU A 706 15.65 -10.13 -20.41
CA LEU A 706 17.03 -10.48 -20.76
C LEU A 706 17.14 -11.71 -21.66
N ARG A 707 16.18 -12.63 -21.59
CA ARG A 707 16.08 -13.82 -22.47
C ARG A 707 15.35 -13.53 -23.78
N GLY A 708 14.91 -12.29 -24.04
CA GLY A 708 14.17 -11.94 -25.24
C GLY A 708 12.71 -12.39 -25.22
N ILE A 709 12.17 -12.60 -24.03
CA ILE A 709 10.77 -12.99 -23.81
C ILE A 709 9.94 -11.72 -23.66
N THR A 710 8.78 -11.70 -24.31
CA THR A 710 7.76 -10.65 -24.14
C THR A 710 6.68 -11.15 -23.19
N VAL A 711 6.37 -10.37 -22.15
CA VAL A 711 5.26 -10.61 -21.23
C VAL A 711 4.23 -9.50 -21.39
N LEU A 712 3.00 -9.88 -21.70
CA LEU A 712 1.86 -8.98 -21.82
C LEU A 712 0.87 -9.25 -20.70
N VAL A 713 0.35 -8.19 -20.08
CA VAL A 713 -0.56 -8.26 -18.93
C VAL A 713 -1.81 -7.43 -19.21
N ALA A 714 -2.99 -7.98 -18.93
CA ALA A 714 -4.26 -7.26 -18.99
C ALA A 714 -4.29 -6.09 -17.99
N SER A 715 -4.86 -4.95 -18.38
CA SER A 715 -4.83 -3.73 -17.56
C SER A 715 -5.92 -3.60 -16.50
N GLY A 716 -6.94 -4.47 -16.54
CA GLY A 716 -8.08 -4.45 -15.62
C GLY A 716 -9.42 -4.18 -16.31
N ASP A 717 -10.53 -4.51 -15.63
CA ASP A 717 -11.89 -4.47 -16.20
C ASP A 717 -12.90 -3.55 -15.45
N ASP A 718 -12.46 -2.91 -14.37
CA ASP A 718 -13.31 -2.09 -13.48
C ASP A 718 -12.98 -0.59 -13.52
N GLY A 719 -12.19 -0.16 -14.51
CA GLY A 719 -11.85 1.24 -14.75
C GLY A 719 -11.01 1.87 -13.64
N VAL A 720 -11.22 3.16 -13.38
CA VAL A 720 -10.36 3.97 -12.49
C VAL A 720 -10.42 3.55 -11.01
N ALA A 721 -11.51 2.93 -10.58
CA ALA A 721 -11.68 2.50 -9.20
C ALA A 721 -11.04 1.12 -8.94
N GLY A 722 -10.59 0.44 -10.00
CA GLY A 722 -10.19 -0.96 -9.94
C GLY A 722 -11.30 -1.83 -9.33
N THR A 723 -10.93 -2.97 -8.76
CA THR A 723 -11.88 -3.92 -8.20
C THR A 723 -12.41 -3.49 -6.82
N ARG A 724 -11.85 -2.44 -6.20
CA ARG A 724 -12.22 -1.95 -4.83
C ARG A 724 -13.73 -1.89 -4.56
N ILE A 725 -14.53 -1.46 -5.55
CA ILE A 725 -15.99 -1.34 -5.44
C ILE A 725 -16.71 -2.66 -5.78
N SER A 726 -16.38 -3.27 -6.92
CA SER A 726 -17.04 -4.49 -7.43
C SER A 726 -16.84 -5.69 -6.49
N ASP A 727 -15.73 -5.69 -5.77
CA ASP A 727 -15.35 -6.67 -4.76
C ASP A 727 -16.08 -6.51 -3.41
N GLY A 728 -16.97 -5.52 -3.30
CA GLY A 728 -17.72 -5.22 -2.07
C GLY A 728 -16.82 -4.79 -0.90
N GLY A 729 -15.58 -4.37 -1.18
CA GLY A 729 -14.63 -3.88 -0.18
C GLY A 729 -14.84 -2.41 0.20
N MET A 730 -15.40 -1.62 -0.71
CA MET A 730 -15.65 -0.19 -0.54
C MET A 730 -16.99 0.20 -1.15
N ASN A 731 -17.61 1.25 -0.62
CA ASN A 731 -18.74 1.90 -1.31
C ASN A 731 -18.22 2.81 -2.45
N VAL A 732 -19.12 3.28 -3.32
CA VAL A 732 -18.75 4.12 -4.48
C VAL A 732 -18.00 5.39 -4.07
N THR A 733 -18.36 6.02 -2.95
CA THR A 733 -17.68 7.24 -2.49
C THR A 733 -16.24 6.95 -2.07
N GLU A 734 -16.02 5.85 -1.34
CA GLU A 734 -14.70 5.40 -0.91
C GLU A 734 -13.84 4.97 -2.09
N GLY A 735 -14.34 4.05 -2.92
CA GLY A 735 -13.59 3.50 -4.05
C GLY A 735 -13.27 4.52 -5.15
N CYS A 736 -14.08 5.57 -5.31
CA CYS A 736 -13.82 6.67 -6.24
C CYS A 736 -13.02 7.84 -5.62
N ALA A 737 -12.55 7.73 -4.37
CA ALA A 737 -11.82 8.82 -3.71
C ALA A 737 -10.45 9.09 -4.37
N THR A 738 -9.77 8.01 -4.76
CA THR A 738 -8.48 7.97 -5.47
C THR A 738 -8.54 6.93 -6.59
N ALA A 739 -7.68 7.07 -7.59
CA ALA A 739 -7.49 6.05 -8.60
C ALA A 739 -6.85 4.80 -7.99
N ALA A 740 -7.28 3.63 -8.42
CA ALA A 740 -6.67 2.35 -8.11
C ALA A 740 -5.65 1.99 -9.20
N ALA A 741 -4.57 1.30 -8.83
CA ALA A 741 -3.60 0.77 -9.77
C ALA A 741 -3.59 -0.74 -9.62
N GLU A 742 -3.49 -1.49 -10.71
CA GLU A 742 -3.48 -2.95 -10.72
C GLU A 742 -2.07 -3.49 -10.93
N TRP A 743 -1.75 -4.61 -10.32
CA TRP A 743 -0.50 -5.34 -10.41
C TRP A 743 -0.77 -6.76 -10.95
N PRO A 744 0.07 -7.36 -11.81
CA PRO A 744 1.36 -6.87 -12.29
C PRO A 744 1.27 -5.85 -13.43
N ALA A 745 0.08 -5.40 -13.81
CA ALA A 745 -0.13 -4.41 -14.88
C ALA A 745 0.65 -3.09 -14.66
N SER A 746 0.88 -2.69 -13.40
CA SER A 746 1.65 -1.50 -13.05
C SER A 746 3.17 -1.70 -13.10
N SER A 747 3.67 -2.95 -13.22
CA SER A 747 5.10 -3.22 -13.32
C SER A 747 5.71 -2.51 -14.54
N PRO A 748 6.91 -1.90 -14.41
CA PRO A 748 7.59 -1.25 -15.54
C PRO A 748 8.27 -2.26 -16.48
N TYR A 749 8.18 -3.56 -16.20
CA TYR A 749 8.88 -4.63 -16.92
C TYR A 749 7.95 -5.51 -17.78
N VAL A 750 6.68 -5.14 -17.89
CA VAL A 750 5.67 -5.82 -18.72
C VAL A 750 5.03 -4.83 -19.70
N THR A 751 4.47 -5.36 -20.79
CA THR A 751 3.62 -4.56 -21.69
C THR A 751 2.17 -4.71 -21.27
N THR A 752 1.57 -3.63 -20.78
CA THR A 752 0.21 -3.63 -20.25
C THR A 752 -0.80 -3.28 -21.33
N VAL A 753 -1.84 -4.10 -21.48
CA VAL A 753 -2.80 -4.04 -22.59
C VAL A 753 -4.19 -3.64 -22.09
N GLY A 754 -4.67 -2.48 -22.52
CA GLY A 754 -6.02 -2.01 -22.26
C GLY A 754 -7.06 -2.50 -23.28
N ALA A 755 -8.30 -2.04 -23.11
CA ALA A 755 -9.45 -2.45 -23.91
C ALA A 755 -10.11 -1.27 -24.64
N THR A 756 -10.38 -1.48 -25.92
CA THR A 756 -11.22 -0.61 -26.77
C THR A 756 -12.50 -1.33 -27.18
N GLN A 757 -13.45 -0.60 -27.76
CA GLN A 757 -14.64 -1.16 -28.37
C GLN A 757 -15.07 -0.36 -29.60
N ILE A 758 -15.91 -0.96 -30.44
CA ILE A 758 -16.55 -0.23 -31.53
C ILE A 758 -17.79 0.48 -31.00
N GLY A 759 -17.72 1.81 -30.92
CA GLY A 759 -18.81 2.68 -30.49
C GLY A 759 -19.78 3.05 -31.62
N ALA A 760 -20.69 3.96 -31.30
CA ALA A 760 -21.65 4.50 -32.27
C ALA A 760 -20.94 5.10 -33.50
N GLY A 761 -21.45 4.79 -34.70
CA GLY A 761 -20.85 5.25 -35.96
C GLY A 761 -19.66 4.42 -36.46
N GLY A 762 -19.33 3.30 -35.80
CA GLY A 762 -18.26 2.39 -36.23
C GLY A 762 -16.84 2.87 -35.90
N ILE A 763 -16.72 3.79 -34.94
CA ILE A 763 -15.45 4.37 -34.50
C ILE A 763 -14.96 3.58 -33.28
N GLU A 764 -13.66 3.30 -33.23
CA GLU A 764 -13.02 2.67 -32.06
C GLU A 764 -12.89 3.70 -30.92
N VAL A 765 -13.39 3.35 -29.73
CA VAL A 765 -13.47 4.21 -28.54
C VAL A 765 -12.96 3.45 -27.31
N VAL A 766 -12.72 4.14 -26.19
CA VAL A 766 -12.40 3.49 -24.91
C VAL A 766 -13.51 2.48 -24.57
N CYS A 767 -13.14 1.24 -24.21
CA CYS A 767 -14.10 0.28 -23.68
C CYS A 767 -14.49 0.72 -22.26
N SER A 768 -15.72 1.18 -22.08
CA SER A 768 -16.17 1.78 -20.83
C SER A 768 -17.66 1.58 -20.67
N GLY A 769 -18.12 1.36 -19.44
CA GLY A 769 -19.55 1.38 -19.10
C GLY A 769 -20.24 2.65 -19.62
N ALA A 770 -19.55 3.80 -19.61
CA ALA A 770 -20.06 5.07 -20.11
C ALA A 770 -20.27 5.09 -21.64
N THR A 771 -19.49 4.32 -22.39
CA THR A 771 -19.60 4.20 -23.86
C THR A 771 -20.44 2.99 -24.30
N GLY A 772 -21.12 2.33 -23.35
CA GLY A 772 -21.96 1.14 -23.59
C GLY A 772 -21.19 -0.19 -23.52
N GLY A 773 -19.97 -0.17 -22.99
CA GLY A 773 -19.16 -1.35 -22.72
C GLY A 773 -19.72 -2.20 -21.57
N VAL A 774 -19.48 -3.51 -21.65
CA VAL A 774 -19.79 -4.43 -20.56
C VAL A 774 -18.78 -4.27 -19.43
N ILE A 775 -17.51 -4.03 -19.79
CA ILE A 775 -16.38 -3.74 -18.90
C ILE A 775 -15.93 -2.30 -19.06
N THR A 776 -15.05 -1.85 -18.18
CA THR A 776 -14.31 -0.60 -18.35
C THR A 776 -12.82 -0.87 -18.30
N SER A 777 -12.09 -0.48 -19.35
CA SER A 777 -10.64 -0.66 -19.43
C SER A 777 -9.94 -0.08 -18.19
N GLY A 778 -9.18 -0.91 -17.50
CA GLY A 778 -8.30 -0.48 -16.42
C GLY A 778 -7.18 0.41 -16.95
N GLY A 779 -6.69 1.30 -16.10
CA GLY A 779 -5.67 2.28 -16.47
C GLY A 779 -5.48 3.33 -15.38
N SER A 780 -4.23 3.54 -14.99
CA SER A 780 -3.88 4.34 -13.82
C SER A 780 -2.39 4.67 -13.77
N PHE A 781 -1.94 5.19 -12.63
CA PHE A 781 -0.54 5.40 -12.30
C PHE A 781 -0.17 4.66 -11.02
N SER A 782 0.90 3.88 -11.07
CA SER A 782 1.43 3.16 -9.93
C SER A 782 1.75 4.06 -8.73
N TYR A 783 1.40 3.64 -7.52
CA TYR A 783 1.82 4.24 -6.26
C TYR A 783 3.18 3.72 -5.78
N VAL A 784 3.69 2.64 -6.37
CA VAL A 784 4.96 2.00 -5.95
C VAL A 784 6.09 2.19 -6.94
N TYR A 785 5.83 1.92 -8.21
CA TYR A 785 6.84 1.98 -9.27
C TYR A 785 6.97 3.41 -9.77
N ALA A 786 8.18 3.94 -9.66
CA ALA A 786 8.52 5.22 -10.26
C ALA A 786 8.32 5.18 -11.77
N GLN A 787 7.95 6.32 -12.34
CA GLN A 787 7.81 6.48 -13.78
C GLN A 787 9.11 6.09 -14.52
N PRO A 788 9.06 5.09 -15.41
CA PRO A 788 10.22 4.72 -16.20
C PRO A 788 10.58 5.81 -17.21
N THR A 789 11.87 5.96 -17.50
CA THR A 789 12.38 7.02 -18.38
C THR A 789 11.83 6.92 -19.81
N TYR A 790 11.51 5.71 -20.28
CA TYR A 790 10.99 5.51 -21.63
C TYR A 790 9.59 6.12 -21.87
N GLN A 791 8.80 6.38 -20.81
CA GLN A 791 7.45 6.96 -20.93
C GLN A 791 7.37 8.42 -20.48
N ALA A 792 8.48 9.02 -20.07
CA ALA A 792 8.52 10.34 -19.47
C ALA A 792 7.85 11.42 -20.34
N GLU A 793 8.20 11.47 -21.63
CA GLU A 793 7.68 12.46 -22.57
C GLU A 793 6.19 12.28 -22.90
N ALA A 794 5.77 11.01 -23.03
CA ALA A 794 4.39 10.65 -23.33
C ALA A 794 3.45 11.05 -22.19
N VAL A 795 3.80 10.70 -20.95
CA VAL A 795 3.06 11.07 -19.75
C VAL A 795 3.06 12.58 -19.52
N LEU A 796 4.19 13.25 -19.74
CA LEU A 796 4.26 14.72 -19.62
C LEU A 796 3.27 15.39 -20.58
N SER A 797 3.19 14.88 -21.81
CA SER A 797 2.23 15.35 -22.81
C SER A 797 0.78 15.07 -22.38
N TYR A 798 0.51 13.90 -21.81
CA TYR A 798 -0.81 13.56 -21.27
C TYR A 798 -1.24 14.48 -20.13
N PHE A 799 -0.35 14.79 -19.18
CA PHE A 799 -0.65 15.72 -18.09
C PHE A 799 -1.00 17.13 -18.56
N ALA A 800 -0.53 17.53 -19.75
CA ALA A 800 -0.91 18.78 -20.39
C ALA A 800 -2.25 18.72 -21.14
N SER A 801 -2.84 17.54 -21.34
CA SER A 801 -4.12 17.35 -22.04
C SER A 801 -5.33 17.52 -21.11
N ASP A 802 -6.53 17.63 -21.70
CA ASP A 802 -7.81 17.66 -20.97
C ASP A 802 -8.23 16.29 -20.45
N GLY A 803 -7.62 15.20 -20.95
CA GLY A 803 -7.93 13.82 -20.51
C GLY A 803 -7.36 13.49 -19.14
N ALA A 804 -6.25 14.12 -18.73
CA ALA A 804 -5.63 13.86 -17.45
C ALA A 804 -6.38 14.54 -16.27
N PRO A 805 -6.75 13.79 -15.21
CA PRO A 805 -7.35 14.36 -14.01
C PRO A 805 -6.50 15.48 -13.40
N LYS A 806 -7.16 16.57 -12.96
CA LYS A 806 -6.49 17.73 -12.35
C LYS A 806 -6.62 17.79 -10.82
N LYS A 807 -7.42 16.90 -10.20
CA LYS A 807 -7.61 16.86 -8.75
C LYS A 807 -6.31 16.41 -8.08
N ALA A 808 -5.74 17.27 -7.25
CA ALA A 808 -4.56 16.93 -6.45
C ALA A 808 -4.85 15.74 -5.52
N GLY A 809 -3.87 14.83 -5.41
CA GLY A 809 -3.99 13.62 -4.58
C GLY A 809 -4.90 12.54 -5.14
N PHE A 810 -5.48 12.70 -6.33
CA PHE A 810 -6.33 11.65 -6.92
C PHE A 810 -5.53 10.43 -7.39
N PHE A 811 -4.29 10.63 -7.87
CA PHE A 811 -3.40 9.56 -8.32
C PHE A 811 -1.93 9.96 -8.14
N ASN A 812 -1.00 8.99 -8.18
CA ASN A 812 0.43 9.28 -8.10
C ASN A 812 0.99 9.80 -9.43
N THR A 813 1.20 11.12 -9.54
CA THR A 813 1.72 11.75 -10.75
C THR A 813 3.18 11.38 -11.08
N LYS A 814 3.91 10.76 -10.16
CA LYS A 814 5.30 10.30 -10.36
C LYS A 814 5.39 8.80 -10.68
N GLY A 815 4.25 8.12 -10.78
CA GLY A 815 4.16 6.68 -10.98
C GLY A 815 4.34 6.21 -12.41
N ARG A 816 4.55 4.91 -12.59
CA ARG A 816 4.36 4.22 -13.87
C ARG A 816 2.89 4.33 -14.30
N GLY A 817 2.59 5.17 -15.28
CA GLY A 817 1.30 5.24 -15.97
C GLY A 817 1.10 4.09 -16.96
N TYR A 818 -0.10 3.50 -17.02
CA TYR A 818 -0.50 2.39 -17.90
C TYR A 818 -1.98 2.56 -18.33
N PRO A 819 -2.48 1.86 -19.37
CA PRO A 819 -1.82 0.84 -20.20
C PRO A 819 -0.75 1.40 -21.16
N ASP A 820 0.05 0.53 -21.76
CA ASP A 820 1.05 0.92 -22.77
C ASP A 820 0.41 1.00 -24.18
N ILE A 821 -0.50 0.07 -24.47
CA ILE A 821 -1.24 -0.08 -25.72
C ILE A 821 -2.61 -0.69 -25.41
N SER A 822 -3.54 -0.68 -26.36
CA SER A 822 -4.83 -1.37 -26.23
C SER A 822 -5.16 -2.22 -27.46
N ALA A 823 -6.16 -3.08 -27.32
CA ALA A 823 -6.88 -3.69 -28.44
C ALA A 823 -8.35 -3.85 -28.07
N ILE A 824 -9.17 -4.29 -29.02
CA ILE A 824 -10.60 -4.49 -28.78
C ILE A 824 -10.77 -5.50 -27.66
N GLY A 825 -11.57 -5.16 -26.66
CA GLY A 825 -11.85 -5.98 -25.48
C GLY A 825 -13.32 -6.36 -25.35
N ALA A 826 -14.14 -6.06 -26.36
CA ALA A 826 -15.58 -6.25 -26.31
C ALA A 826 -16.08 -7.29 -27.32
N ASN A 827 -17.00 -8.14 -26.87
CA ASN A 827 -17.86 -9.00 -27.71
C ASN A 827 -17.10 -10.08 -28.50
N PHE A 828 -16.31 -10.88 -27.79
CA PHE A 828 -15.51 -11.99 -28.31
C PHE A 828 -16.31 -13.30 -28.30
N PRO A 829 -16.83 -13.78 -29.44
CA PRO A 829 -17.47 -15.08 -29.50
C PRO A 829 -16.46 -16.20 -29.23
N THR A 830 -16.70 -16.98 -28.18
CA THR A 830 -15.78 -17.98 -27.63
C THR A 830 -16.54 -19.27 -27.34
N TYR A 831 -15.97 -20.43 -27.67
CA TYR A 831 -16.53 -21.72 -27.26
C TYR A 831 -16.11 -22.07 -25.84
N VAL A 832 -17.08 -22.37 -24.97
CA VAL A 832 -16.83 -22.81 -23.59
C VAL A 832 -17.83 -23.91 -23.25
N GLY A 833 -17.33 -25.12 -23.00
CA GLY A 833 -18.14 -26.28 -22.62
C GLY A 833 -19.06 -26.76 -23.75
N GLY A 834 -18.65 -26.58 -25.01
CA GLY A 834 -19.42 -26.91 -26.20
C GLY A 834 -20.41 -25.84 -26.65
N GLU A 835 -20.54 -24.73 -25.93
CA GLU A 835 -21.46 -23.63 -26.26
C GLU A 835 -20.71 -22.35 -26.64
N MET A 836 -21.23 -21.61 -27.63
CA MET A 836 -20.68 -20.31 -28.00
C MET A 836 -21.22 -19.21 -27.07
N GLN A 837 -20.32 -18.46 -26.46
CA GLN A 837 -20.60 -17.37 -25.53
C GLN A 837 -19.91 -16.08 -25.99
N ALA A 838 -20.47 -14.91 -25.66
CA ALA A 838 -19.81 -13.64 -25.87
C ALA A 838 -19.06 -13.24 -24.59
N LEU A 839 -17.73 -13.12 -24.69
CA LEU A 839 -16.85 -12.72 -23.60
C LEU A 839 -16.28 -11.31 -23.83
N TYR A 840 -15.86 -10.67 -22.75
CA TYR A 840 -15.44 -9.27 -22.69
C TYR A 840 -14.33 -9.15 -21.65
N GLY A 841 -13.46 -8.17 -21.81
CA GLY A 841 -12.39 -7.84 -20.85
C GLY A 841 -11.09 -7.45 -21.56
N THR A 842 -10.19 -6.84 -20.79
CA THR A 842 -8.77 -6.72 -21.13
C THR A 842 -8.09 -8.09 -21.26
N SER A 843 -8.68 -9.12 -20.66
CA SER A 843 -8.46 -10.53 -20.94
C SER A 843 -8.65 -10.94 -22.40
N ALA A 844 -9.48 -10.22 -23.18
CA ALA A 844 -9.65 -10.51 -24.61
C ALA A 844 -8.63 -9.74 -25.48
N SER A 845 -8.28 -8.53 -25.07
CA SER A 845 -7.35 -7.66 -25.80
C SER A 845 -5.90 -8.13 -25.64
N THR A 846 -5.50 -8.63 -24.47
CA THR A 846 -4.14 -9.11 -24.18
C THR A 846 -3.69 -10.27 -25.07
N PRO A 847 -4.40 -11.41 -25.17
CA PRO A 847 -4.03 -12.50 -26.09
C PRO A 847 -4.12 -12.09 -27.55
N THR A 848 -4.98 -11.11 -27.88
CA THR A 848 -5.03 -10.51 -29.23
C THR A 848 -3.72 -9.81 -29.57
N VAL A 849 -3.23 -8.92 -28.70
CA VAL A 849 -1.94 -8.23 -28.89
C VAL A 849 -0.78 -9.22 -28.82
N ALA A 850 -0.81 -10.21 -27.93
CA ALA A 850 0.20 -11.26 -27.86
C ALA A 850 0.34 -12.00 -29.20
N GLY A 851 -0.78 -12.33 -29.86
CA GLY A 851 -0.76 -12.89 -31.21
C GLY A 851 -0.12 -11.98 -32.25
N LEU A 852 -0.35 -10.66 -32.17
CA LEU A 852 0.32 -9.68 -33.06
C LEU A 852 1.84 -9.63 -32.81
N VAL A 853 2.27 -9.68 -31.55
CA VAL A 853 3.69 -9.76 -31.19
C VAL A 853 4.32 -11.04 -31.72
N THR A 854 3.62 -12.19 -31.65
CA THR A 854 4.08 -13.45 -32.25
C THR A 854 4.31 -13.30 -33.75
N LEU A 855 3.41 -12.62 -34.46
CA LEU A 855 3.55 -12.35 -35.90
C LEU A 855 4.71 -11.39 -36.21
N TRP A 856 4.97 -10.37 -35.38
CA TRP A 856 6.17 -9.53 -35.53
C TRP A 856 7.46 -10.32 -35.27
N ASN A 857 7.45 -11.20 -34.27
CA ASN A 857 8.56 -12.12 -34.00
C ASN A 857 8.77 -13.07 -35.19
N GLU A 858 7.72 -13.59 -35.81
CA GLU A 858 7.83 -14.42 -37.02
C GLU A 858 8.57 -13.67 -38.13
N LEU A 859 8.18 -12.42 -38.42
CA LEU A 859 8.83 -11.60 -39.45
C LEU A 859 10.30 -11.31 -39.12
N ARG A 860 10.64 -11.08 -37.84
CA ARG A 860 12.02 -10.88 -37.39
C ARG A 860 12.85 -12.16 -37.53
N LEU A 861 12.34 -13.29 -37.05
CA LEU A 861 13.01 -14.59 -37.08
C LEU A 861 13.24 -15.08 -38.51
N GLN A 862 12.31 -14.83 -39.44
CA GLN A 862 12.49 -15.13 -40.87
C GLN A 862 13.67 -14.36 -41.49
N LYS A 863 14.04 -13.20 -40.94
CA LYS A 863 15.22 -12.41 -41.34
C LYS A 863 16.47 -12.72 -40.52
N GLY A 864 16.44 -13.72 -39.64
CA GLY A 864 17.55 -14.05 -38.74
C GLY A 864 17.79 -13.00 -37.65
N LEU A 865 16.81 -12.13 -37.37
CA LEU A 865 16.84 -11.20 -36.25
C LEU A 865 16.31 -11.90 -34.99
N PRO A 866 16.76 -11.49 -33.79
CA PRO A 866 16.20 -11.99 -32.53
C PRO A 866 14.73 -11.58 -32.39
N SER A 867 14.02 -12.15 -31.42
CA SER A 867 12.67 -11.69 -31.03
C SER A 867 12.67 -10.19 -30.64
N VAL A 868 11.49 -9.61 -30.43
CA VAL A 868 11.36 -8.22 -29.95
C VAL A 868 11.58 -8.11 -28.44
N GLY A 869 11.36 -9.19 -27.68
CA GLY A 869 11.53 -9.24 -26.22
C GLY A 869 10.66 -8.21 -25.48
N PHE A 870 11.13 -7.72 -24.33
CA PHE A 870 10.52 -6.56 -23.70
C PHE A 870 10.74 -5.32 -24.56
N PHE A 871 9.64 -4.72 -25.01
CA PHE A 871 9.68 -3.73 -26.09
C PHE A 871 9.01 -2.40 -25.74
N ASN A 872 8.65 -2.13 -24.48
CA ASN A 872 8.08 -0.83 -24.11
C ASN A 872 8.98 0.35 -24.51
N PRO A 873 10.32 0.32 -24.29
CA PRO A 873 11.18 1.41 -24.77
C PRO A 873 11.09 1.63 -26.28
N LEU A 874 10.99 0.56 -27.07
CA LEU A 874 10.76 0.65 -28.51
C LEU A 874 9.36 1.16 -28.85
N LEU A 875 8.33 0.66 -28.15
CA LEU A 875 6.93 1.05 -28.34
C LEU A 875 6.74 2.55 -28.11
N TYR A 876 7.24 3.09 -27.00
CA TYR A 876 7.15 4.52 -26.70
C TYR A 876 7.98 5.37 -27.67
N SER A 877 9.15 4.89 -28.08
CA SER A 877 9.92 5.54 -29.16
C SER A 877 9.14 5.56 -30.48
N ILE A 878 8.43 4.50 -30.83
CA ILE A 878 7.59 4.46 -32.03
C ILE A 878 6.37 5.38 -31.88
N GLY A 879 5.68 5.38 -30.74
CA GLY A 879 4.54 6.26 -30.49
C GLY A 879 4.88 7.73 -30.61
N ALA A 880 6.02 8.14 -30.05
CA ALA A 880 6.50 9.52 -30.13
C ALA A 880 6.88 9.94 -31.58
N ASN A 881 7.56 9.06 -32.32
CA ASN A 881 8.13 9.41 -33.63
C ASN A 881 7.22 9.08 -34.83
N TYR A 882 6.32 8.11 -34.68
CA TYR A 882 5.48 7.55 -35.73
C TYR A 882 4.07 7.25 -35.20
N PRO A 883 3.32 8.26 -34.71
CA PRO A 883 1.99 8.05 -34.10
C PRO A 883 0.99 7.35 -35.04
N SER A 884 1.17 7.46 -36.36
CA SER A 884 0.36 6.72 -37.35
C SER A 884 0.54 5.20 -37.32
N ALA A 885 1.48 4.68 -36.53
CA ALA A 885 1.63 3.25 -36.25
C ALA A 885 0.54 2.71 -35.30
N PHE A 886 -0.27 3.60 -34.72
CA PHE A 886 -1.41 3.26 -33.88
C PHE A 886 -2.69 3.91 -34.41
N ASN A 887 -3.84 3.30 -34.13
CA ASN A 887 -5.10 4.00 -34.15
C ASN A 887 -5.26 4.67 -32.77
N ASP A 888 -5.01 5.99 -32.75
CA ASP A 888 -5.12 6.82 -31.56
C ASP A 888 -6.59 6.94 -31.11
N ILE A 889 -6.86 6.57 -29.86
CA ILE A 889 -8.21 6.56 -29.31
C ILE A 889 -8.42 7.87 -28.56
N ILE A 890 -9.38 8.67 -29.01
CA ILE A 890 -9.59 10.03 -28.49
C ILE A 890 -11.01 10.29 -28.00
N ILE A 891 -11.80 9.22 -27.79
CA ILE A 891 -13.19 9.29 -27.33
C ILE A 891 -13.40 8.28 -26.20
N GLY A 892 -13.83 8.80 -25.03
CA GLY A 892 -14.19 8.02 -23.85
C GLY A 892 -13.20 8.19 -22.69
N ASP A 893 -13.56 7.62 -21.55
CA ASP A 893 -12.79 7.62 -20.30
C ASP A 893 -13.03 6.31 -19.54
N ASN A 894 -12.25 6.08 -18.49
CA ASN A 894 -12.38 4.91 -17.62
C ASN A 894 -13.07 5.19 -16.27
N ALA A 895 -13.94 6.21 -16.17
CA ALA A 895 -14.58 6.59 -14.90
C ALA A 895 -15.76 5.68 -14.51
N ALA A 896 -16.41 5.04 -15.48
CA ALA A 896 -17.56 4.18 -15.23
C ALA A 896 -17.14 2.81 -14.71
N GLY A 897 -17.89 2.25 -13.77
CA GLY A 897 -17.75 0.84 -13.40
C GLY A 897 -18.34 -0.10 -14.46
N VAL A 898 -18.10 -1.40 -14.28
CA VAL A 898 -18.66 -2.49 -15.08
C VAL A 898 -20.16 -2.29 -15.33
N ARG A 899 -20.60 -2.47 -16.59
CA ARG A 899 -21.98 -2.28 -17.06
C ARG A 899 -22.62 -0.96 -16.63
N ASN A 900 -21.80 0.07 -16.41
CA ASN A 900 -22.22 1.36 -15.88
C ASN A 900 -23.00 1.26 -14.56
N ALA A 901 -22.64 0.29 -13.70
CA ALA A 901 -23.27 0.10 -12.40
C ALA A 901 -23.08 1.31 -11.47
N TYR A 902 -21.99 2.04 -11.65
CA TYR A 902 -21.69 3.34 -11.04
C TYR A 902 -20.80 4.15 -11.98
N THR A 903 -20.63 5.43 -11.67
CA THR A 903 -19.67 6.30 -12.36
C THR A 903 -18.93 7.12 -11.33
N CYS A 904 -17.60 7.01 -11.31
CA CYS A 904 -16.78 7.88 -10.49
C CYS A 904 -16.84 9.33 -11.01
N PRO A 905 -16.77 10.35 -10.14
CA PRO A 905 -16.77 11.74 -10.58
C PRO A 905 -15.54 12.14 -11.41
N ILE A 906 -14.46 11.36 -11.32
CA ILE A 906 -13.18 11.58 -11.97
C ILE A 906 -12.69 10.23 -12.50
N GLY A 907 -12.21 10.22 -13.74
CA GLY A 907 -11.49 9.10 -14.36
C GLY A 907 -10.45 9.63 -15.34
N PHE A 908 -9.67 8.74 -15.93
CA PHE A 908 -8.70 9.08 -16.97
C PHE A 908 -9.41 9.13 -18.32
N GLY A 909 -9.45 10.31 -18.92
CA GLY A 909 -9.97 10.53 -20.27
C GLY A 909 -8.92 10.18 -21.32
N SER A 910 -9.40 9.66 -22.45
CA SER A 910 -8.56 9.48 -23.64
C SER A 910 -8.17 10.83 -24.26
N SER A 911 -7.01 10.88 -24.91
CA SER A 911 -6.51 12.11 -25.53
C SER A 911 -5.49 11.82 -26.62
N LYS A 912 -5.25 12.77 -27.52
CA LYS A 912 -4.28 12.60 -28.61
C LYS A 912 -2.90 12.17 -28.07
N GLY A 913 -2.37 11.07 -28.58
CA GLY A 913 -1.10 10.50 -28.18
C GLY A 913 -1.27 9.38 -27.16
N TRP A 914 -0.39 9.32 -26.17
CA TRP A 914 -0.53 8.34 -25.08
C TRP A 914 -1.50 8.88 -24.02
N ASP A 915 -2.38 8.03 -23.52
CA ASP A 915 -3.23 8.31 -22.36
C ASP A 915 -3.34 7.12 -21.40
N ALA A 916 -3.77 7.39 -20.17
CA ALA A 916 -3.94 6.38 -19.13
C ALA A 916 -5.26 5.59 -19.23
N ALA A 917 -5.99 5.69 -20.35
CA ALA A 917 -7.18 4.86 -20.62
C ALA A 917 -6.88 3.78 -21.67
N THR A 918 -6.04 4.09 -22.67
CA THR A 918 -5.80 3.24 -23.84
C THR A 918 -4.34 3.20 -24.31
N GLY A 919 -3.43 3.82 -23.58
CA GLY A 919 -2.02 3.86 -23.93
C GLY A 919 -1.80 4.63 -25.23
N TRP A 920 -0.96 4.13 -26.13
CA TRP A 920 -0.80 4.69 -27.48
C TRP A 920 -1.99 4.41 -28.43
N GLY A 921 -3.04 3.74 -27.95
CA GLY A 921 -4.17 3.28 -28.78
C GLY A 921 -3.96 1.87 -29.31
N THR A 922 -4.60 1.53 -30.45
CA THR A 922 -4.56 0.16 -30.98
C THR A 922 -3.53 -0.05 -32.09
N PRO A 923 -2.85 -1.20 -32.17
CA PRO A 923 -1.75 -1.41 -33.10
C PRO A 923 -2.22 -1.44 -34.55
N ARG A 924 -1.51 -0.73 -35.44
CA ARG A 924 -1.61 -0.95 -36.89
C ARG A 924 -0.49 -1.87 -37.34
N PHE A 925 -0.83 -3.13 -37.58
CA PHE A 925 0.14 -4.20 -37.82
C PHE A 925 1.10 -3.89 -38.96
N ASP A 926 0.60 -3.36 -40.08
CA ASP A 926 1.39 -3.03 -41.28
C ASP A 926 2.52 -2.03 -40.99
N GLN A 927 2.21 -1.00 -40.21
CA GLN A 927 3.17 0.06 -39.84
C GLN A 927 4.14 -0.45 -38.77
N LEU A 928 3.63 -1.09 -37.72
CA LEU A 928 4.44 -1.59 -36.62
C LEU A 928 5.39 -2.68 -37.07
N ALA A 929 4.97 -3.60 -37.96
CA ALA A 929 5.85 -4.63 -38.50
C ALA A 929 7.09 -4.03 -39.17
N THR A 930 6.91 -2.95 -39.95
CA THR A 930 8.04 -2.26 -40.62
C THR A 930 8.98 -1.61 -39.62
N LEU A 931 8.44 -0.90 -38.62
CA LEU A 931 9.24 -0.20 -37.63
C LEU A 931 9.95 -1.16 -36.68
N ILE A 932 9.28 -2.22 -36.23
CA ILE A 932 9.84 -3.25 -35.37
C ILE A 932 10.95 -4.04 -36.09
N LEU A 933 10.81 -4.31 -37.39
CA LEU A 933 11.89 -4.92 -38.19
C LEU A 933 13.16 -4.06 -38.25
N ASN A 934 13.02 -2.74 -38.16
CA ASN A 934 14.11 -1.78 -38.25
C ASN A 934 14.45 -1.12 -36.90
N ASN A 935 14.05 -1.73 -35.78
CA ASN A 935 14.27 -1.24 -34.41
C ASN A 935 13.88 0.25 -34.22
N GLY A 936 12.75 0.67 -34.81
CA GLY A 936 12.22 2.01 -34.68
C GLY A 936 12.84 3.04 -35.63
N THR A 937 13.67 2.63 -36.59
CA THR A 937 14.22 3.53 -37.63
C THR A 937 13.53 3.35 -38.97
N ASN A 938 13.21 4.44 -39.65
CA ASN A 938 12.73 4.38 -41.03
C ASN A 938 13.91 4.56 -41.99
N THR A 939 14.56 3.47 -42.41
CA THR A 939 15.43 3.53 -43.59
C THR A 939 14.55 3.59 -44.82
N SER A 940 14.21 4.81 -45.23
CA SER A 940 13.57 5.11 -46.50
C SER A 940 14.42 4.58 -47.67
N ASN A 941 14.14 3.35 -48.11
CA ASN A 941 14.41 2.86 -49.48
C ASN A 941 13.86 1.43 -49.72
N GLY A 942 12.64 1.17 -49.28
CA GLY A 942 11.94 -0.04 -49.71
C GLY A 942 10.51 -0.03 -49.22
N CYS A 943 9.58 0.43 -50.06
CA CYS A 943 8.23 -0.11 -49.99
C CYS A 943 8.37 -1.64 -50.05
N LEU A 944 8.12 -2.33 -48.95
CA LEU A 944 7.83 -3.75 -48.98
C LEU A 944 6.50 -3.87 -49.72
N GLY A 945 6.57 -4.11 -51.03
CA GLY A 945 5.43 -4.62 -51.78
C GLY A 945 5.09 -5.97 -51.19
N TYR A 946 4.00 -6.01 -50.43
CA TYR A 946 3.27 -7.23 -50.11
C TYR A 946 2.42 -7.62 -51.32
#